data_AF-A0A377GNX1-F1
#
_entry.id   AF-A0A377GNX1-F1
#
_cell.length_a   1.000
_cell.length_b   1.000
_cell.length_c   1.000
_cell.angle_alpha   90.00
_cell.angle_beta   90.00
_cell.angle_gamma   90.00
#
_symmetry.space_group_name_H-M   'P 1'
#
loop_
_entity.id
_entity.type
_entity.pdbx_description
1 polymer ?
#
loop_
_entity_poly.entity_id
_entity_poly.type
_entity_poly.pdbx_seq_one_letter_code
_entity_poly.pdbx_strand_id
1 'polypeptide(L)'
;MTQYNENKIQTGYTLSKKSKDPFYKRESEKYTDPVPSREFIMEILNEYGKPMSRNQLFDKLKISDERKQESMGFRLKAMLRDGQIMQDRRNRFCLMQRINLSRGIVQGHADGFGFFIPDDGSEDMFLSAKEMRAVMHGDVVLAYQVGVDRRGRPEAKIHEVIEHANATVVGRFFTDHGVSFVLPDSKHLTQDISIPQEMINGAKNGQIVLVELIAFPSKRTQAIGKVIHVLGEHMAPGMEIQVALYAHGIPFEWPEDVGVEVAKIPQHVTEEQIKGRTDLRSLPFVTIDGEDAKDFDDAVYCYKKPKGGFQLYVAIADVSNYVMQDSALDKEAARRGNSVYFPGKVIPMLPEALSNGLCSLNPHVDRLCMVAEMSISSEGKISRSRFYRAVIHSHARLTYTQVGSWLEQGATDEQHGSLWPTLQALHDLYHVLLVTRKLRGAMDFETTETRIEFDENKKIQYIIPVIRNDAHKLIEECMLAANVATARFLEKAQIPTLYRVHAAPEEDKVTALRQFLGELGLQLSGGKKPGPKDFQRTMNAIEGRPDKHLIETVMLRSLKQALYVEANEGHFGLAYSAYTHFTSPIRRYPDLLIHRAIGHLLDNNPVDEFSYTHEDMNRLGKHASMTERRADEATREVVSWLKCEYMQDKLGQVFKGRISAVTSFGIFVELDEIYVEGLVHVTSLKNDYYTFDSVKHRLIGARGGYVYRLGDKMTVLVARVDLDERKIDFEPVEETASHE
;
A
#
# COMPACT_ATOMS: atom_id res chain seq x y z
N MET A 1 30.52 44.21 -66.46
CA MET A 1 30.69 45.55 -65.84
C MET A 1 29.30 46.11 -65.60
N THR A 2 28.73 46.23 -64.40
CA THR A 2 29.17 45.92 -63.03
C THR A 2 27.87 45.71 -62.22
N GLN A 3 27.92 44.80 -61.23
CA GLN A 3 26.80 44.05 -60.66
C GLN A 3 25.86 44.79 -59.69
N TYR A 4 24.69 44.17 -59.60
CA TYR A 4 23.60 44.20 -58.60
C TYR A 4 23.99 44.00 -57.12
N ASN A 5 22.98 44.24 -56.26
CA ASN A 5 22.74 43.81 -54.85
C ASN A 5 23.21 44.77 -53.74
N GLU A 6 22.52 45.01 -52.61
CA GLU A 6 21.20 44.66 -52.07
C GLU A 6 21.09 45.35 -50.69
N ASN A 7 19.85 45.62 -50.25
CA ASN A 7 19.37 45.60 -48.86
C ASN A 7 19.87 46.62 -47.81
N LYS A 8 18.97 47.56 -47.48
CA LYS A 8 18.52 47.78 -46.09
C LYS A 8 17.09 48.32 -46.06
N ILE A 9 16.15 47.44 -45.72
CA ILE A 9 14.78 47.76 -45.34
C ILE A 9 14.83 48.43 -43.96
N GLN A 10 14.48 49.71 -43.90
CA GLN A 10 14.06 50.40 -42.68
C GLN A 10 12.54 50.61 -42.76
N THR A 11 11.78 49.71 -42.15
CA THR A 11 10.38 49.99 -41.79
C THR A 11 10.30 50.03 -40.28
N GLY A 12 10.13 51.25 -39.76
CA GLY A 12 10.06 51.53 -38.34
C GLY A 12 8.89 50.82 -37.67
N TYR A 13 9.20 50.05 -36.63
CA TYR A 13 8.23 49.66 -35.62
C TYR A 13 8.18 50.75 -34.56
N THR A 14 7.09 51.51 -34.58
CA THR A 14 6.72 52.41 -33.49
C THR A 14 6.25 51.55 -32.30
N LEU A 15 7.03 51.53 -31.24
CA LEU A 15 6.65 51.02 -29.92
C LEU A 15 5.40 51.76 -29.41
N SER A 16 4.28 51.05 -29.21
CA SER A 16 3.16 51.59 -28.44
C SER A 16 2.36 50.50 -27.70
N LYS A 17 2.20 50.78 -26.40
CA LYS A 17 1.45 50.09 -25.32
C LYS A 17 2.08 48.83 -24.73
N LYS A 18 2.65 49.01 -23.53
CA LYS A 18 2.91 47.96 -22.53
C LYS A 18 1.71 47.01 -22.49
N SER A 19 1.93 45.74 -22.83
CA SER A 19 0.96 44.69 -22.58
C SER A 19 0.63 44.67 -21.07
N LYS A 20 -0.65 44.58 -20.73
CA LYS A 20 -1.09 44.41 -19.33
C LYS A 20 -0.78 43.01 -18.80
N ASP A 21 -0.37 42.09 -19.68
CA ASP A 21 0.01 40.73 -19.31
C ASP A 21 1.45 40.72 -18.76
N PRO A 22 1.64 40.39 -17.47
CA PRO A 22 2.97 40.37 -16.84
C PRO A 22 3.91 39.31 -17.47
N PHE A 23 3.37 38.33 -18.20
CA PHE A 23 4.14 37.26 -18.84
C PHE A 23 4.21 37.40 -20.37
N TYR A 24 3.82 38.54 -20.93
CA TYR A 24 3.81 38.76 -22.40
C TYR A 24 5.16 38.49 -23.07
N LYS A 25 6.28 38.86 -22.42
CA LYS A 25 7.63 38.60 -22.93
C LYS A 25 7.91 37.10 -23.08
N ARG A 26 7.52 36.28 -22.09
CA ARG A 26 7.67 34.81 -22.09
C ARG A 26 6.88 34.18 -23.24
N GLU A 27 5.66 34.66 -23.48
CA GLU A 27 4.82 34.13 -24.57
C GLU A 27 5.31 34.57 -25.95
N SER A 28 5.88 35.78 -26.07
CA SER A 28 6.44 36.30 -27.34
C SER A 28 7.73 35.60 -27.81
N GLU A 29 8.44 34.93 -26.90
CA GLU A 29 9.62 34.12 -27.24
C GLU A 29 9.25 32.71 -27.74
N LYS A 30 8.06 32.20 -27.38
CA LYS A 30 7.61 30.84 -27.70
C LYS A 30 6.69 30.75 -28.92
N TYR A 31 6.02 31.83 -29.29
CA TYR A 31 5.01 31.82 -30.35
C TYR A 31 5.16 33.00 -31.31
N THR A 32 5.01 32.72 -32.61
CA THR A 32 5.08 33.72 -33.69
C THR A 32 3.97 34.77 -33.61
N ASP A 33 2.85 34.44 -32.95
CA ASP A 33 1.80 35.40 -32.60
C ASP A 33 1.38 35.23 -31.13
N PRO A 34 1.89 36.06 -30.19
CA PRO A 34 1.67 35.86 -28.77
C PRO A 34 0.23 36.19 -28.37
N VAL A 35 -0.46 35.16 -27.87
CA VAL A 35 -1.75 35.30 -27.17
C VAL A 35 -1.52 35.50 -25.67
N PRO A 36 -2.50 36.08 -24.94
CA PRO A 36 -2.42 36.22 -23.50
C PRO A 36 -1.99 34.95 -22.74
N SER A 37 -1.16 35.15 -21.71
CA SER A 37 -0.73 34.10 -20.79
C SER A 37 -1.92 33.48 -20.05
N ARG A 38 -1.77 32.22 -19.61
CA ARG A 38 -2.82 31.52 -18.86
C ARG A 38 -3.16 32.27 -17.56
N GLU A 39 -2.13 32.80 -16.93
CA GLU A 39 -2.17 33.57 -15.70
C GLU A 39 -2.97 34.87 -15.87
N PHE A 40 -2.72 35.61 -16.97
CA PHE A 40 -3.46 36.84 -17.25
C PHE A 40 -4.93 36.58 -17.61
N ILE A 41 -5.23 35.48 -18.30
CA ILE A 41 -6.61 35.05 -18.57
C ILE A 41 -7.35 34.76 -17.26
N MET A 42 -6.69 34.04 -16.35
CA MET A 42 -7.25 33.73 -15.05
C MET A 42 -7.47 34.99 -14.21
N GLU A 43 -6.54 35.94 -14.22
CA GLU A 43 -6.67 37.23 -13.54
C GLU A 43 -7.89 38.01 -14.04
N ILE A 44 -8.08 38.12 -15.36
CA ILE A 44 -9.23 38.81 -15.96
C ILE A 44 -10.56 38.14 -15.61
N LEU A 45 -10.60 36.81 -15.60
CA LEU A 45 -11.78 36.06 -15.16
C LEU A 45 -12.04 36.26 -13.65
N ASN A 46 -10.99 36.38 -12.84
CA ASN A 46 -11.12 36.66 -11.40
C ASN A 46 -11.68 38.06 -11.14
N GLU A 47 -11.11 39.09 -11.79
CA GLU A 47 -11.54 40.48 -11.67
C GLU A 47 -12.98 40.67 -12.14
N TYR A 48 -13.39 39.95 -13.19
CA TYR A 48 -14.76 40.05 -13.70
C TYR A 48 -15.80 39.42 -12.76
N GLY A 49 -15.39 38.42 -11.96
CA GLY A 49 -16.17 37.89 -10.83
C GLY A 49 -17.45 37.12 -11.18
N LYS A 50 -17.75 36.88 -12.46
CA LYS A 50 -18.91 36.11 -12.96
C LYS A 50 -18.56 35.39 -14.29
N PRO A 51 -19.34 34.39 -14.73
CA PRO A 51 -19.06 33.72 -16.01
C PRO A 51 -19.08 34.69 -17.21
N MET A 52 -18.05 34.61 -18.05
CA MET A 52 -17.80 35.50 -19.18
C MET A 52 -17.89 34.72 -20.50
N SER A 53 -18.71 35.17 -21.46
CA SER A 53 -18.75 34.55 -22.80
C SER A 53 -17.43 34.73 -23.56
N ARG A 54 -17.19 33.87 -24.56
CA ARG A 54 -15.99 33.96 -25.41
C ARG A 54 -15.77 35.35 -25.99
N ASN A 55 -16.83 35.97 -26.52
CA ASN A 55 -16.76 37.30 -27.12
C ASN A 55 -16.43 38.37 -26.07
N GLN A 56 -17.06 38.31 -24.90
CA GLN A 56 -16.75 39.23 -23.80
C GLN A 56 -15.29 39.10 -23.32
N LEU A 57 -14.73 37.89 -23.35
CA LEU A 57 -13.34 37.64 -23.00
C LEU A 57 -12.38 38.22 -24.05
N PHE A 58 -12.69 38.05 -25.33
CA PHE A 58 -11.94 38.67 -26.42
C PHE A 58 -11.99 40.21 -26.36
N ASP A 59 -13.15 40.78 -26.08
CA ASP A 59 -13.33 42.23 -25.93
C ASP A 59 -12.53 42.78 -24.74
N LYS A 60 -12.57 42.10 -23.59
CA LYS A 60 -11.81 42.45 -22.39
C LYS A 60 -10.29 42.38 -22.61
N LEU A 61 -9.83 41.36 -23.34
CA LEU A 61 -8.43 41.17 -23.72
C LEU A 61 -8.01 42.02 -24.93
N LYS A 62 -8.95 42.75 -25.54
CA LYS A 62 -8.76 43.59 -26.74
C LYS A 62 -8.22 42.82 -27.94
N ILE A 63 -8.69 41.57 -28.12
CA ILE A 63 -8.32 40.70 -29.24
C ILE A 63 -9.39 40.83 -30.33
N SER A 64 -9.07 41.60 -31.37
CA SER A 64 -9.95 41.82 -32.54
C SER A 64 -9.52 41.07 -33.80
N ASP A 65 -8.29 40.55 -33.83
CA ASP A 65 -7.73 39.82 -34.97
C ASP A 65 -8.22 38.35 -34.98
N GLU A 66 -8.74 37.88 -36.12
CA GLU A 66 -9.30 36.53 -36.27
C GLU A 66 -8.28 35.41 -36.00
N ARG A 67 -7.01 35.58 -36.41
CA ARG A 67 -5.96 34.58 -36.17
C ARG A 67 -5.63 34.49 -34.69
N LYS A 68 -5.58 35.62 -33.99
CA LYS A 68 -5.39 35.66 -32.52
C LYS A 68 -6.56 35.06 -31.76
N GLN A 69 -7.80 35.25 -32.24
CA GLN A 69 -8.98 34.63 -31.65
C GLN A 69 -8.94 33.10 -31.79
N GLU A 70 -8.44 32.58 -32.91
CA GLU A 70 -8.26 31.14 -33.13
C GLU A 70 -7.16 30.55 -32.22
N SER A 71 -5.99 31.18 -32.16
CA SER A 71 -4.89 30.78 -31.25
C SER A 71 -5.32 30.84 -29.77
N MET A 72 -6.11 31.85 -29.40
CA MET A 72 -6.70 31.96 -28.07
C MET A 72 -7.71 30.83 -27.79
N GLY A 73 -8.44 30.39 -28.82
CA GLY A 73 -9.34 29.25 -28.73
C GLY A 73 -8.62 27.94 -28.37
N PHE A 74 -7.46 27.66 -28.96
CA PHE A 74 -6.64 26.50 -28.58
C PHE A 74 -6.13 26.59 -27.15
N ARG A 75 -5.74 27.78 -26.70
CA ARG A 75 -5.32 28.01 -25.30
C ARG A 75 -6.46 27.77 -24.31
N LEU A 76 -7.65 28.29 -24.58
CA LEU A 76 -8.82 28.06 -23.73
C LEU A 76 -9.20 26.57 -23.69
N LYS A 77 -9.08 25.83 -24.79
CA LYS A 77 -9.26 24.37 -24.80
C LYS A 77 -8.24 23.64 -23.94
N ALA A 78 -6.96 24.03 -24.02
CA ALA A 78 -5.93 23.46 -23.17
C ALA A 78 -6.18 23.77 -21.69
N MET A 79 -6.61 25.00 -21.36
CA MET A 79 -6.95 25.39 -19.98
C MET A 79 -8.19 24.67 -19.43
N LEU A 80 -9.18 24.36 -20.29
CA LEU A 80 -10.33 23.51 -19.92
C LEU A 80 -9.89 22.08 -19.61
N ARG A 81 -9.05 21.48 -20.48
CA ARG A 81 -8.51 20.13 -20.28
C ARG A 81 -7.64 20.04 -19.02
N ASP A 82 -6.84 21.07 -18.77
CA ASP A 82 -5.93 21.12 -17.62
C ASP A 82 -6.65 21.58 -16.32
N GLY A 83 -7.99 21.75 -16.34
CA GLY A 83 -8.82 22.04 -15.16
C GLY A 83 -8.69 23.46 -14.59
N GLN A 84 -8.10 24.41 -15.33
CA GLN A 84 -7.82 25.77 -14.85
C GLN A 84 -9.04 26.70 -14.94
N ILE A 85 -9.91 26.45 -15.93
CA ILE A 85 -11.18 27.17 -16.16
C ILE A 85 -12.27 26.16 -16.50
N MET A 86 -13.52 26.52 -16.27
CA MET A 86 -14.69 25.72 -16.64
C MET A 86 -15.57 26.49 -17.63
N GLN A 87 -16.29 25.77 -18.50
CA GLN A 87 -17.29 26.34 -19.39
C GLN A 87 -18.70 25.92 -18.95
N ASP A 88 -19.59 26.88 -18.73
CA ASP A 88 -20.97 26.60 -18.34
C ASP A 88 -21.86 26.15 -19.53
N ARG A 89 -23.10 25.73 -19.24
CA ARG A 89 -24.09 25.31 -20.27
C ARG A 89 -24.45 26.41 -21.29
N ARG A 90 -24.05 27.67 -21.05
CA ARG A 90 -24.25 28.81 -21.96
C ARG A 90 -22.94 29.21 -22.66
N ASN A 91 -21.94 28.34 -22.66
CA ASN A 91 -20.62 28.54 -23.25
C ASN A 91 -19.82 29.71 -22.65
N ARG A 92 -20.05 30.03 -21.37
CA ARG A 92 -19.32 31.09 -20.64
C ARG A 92 -18.21 30.49 -19.77
N PHE A 93 -17.05 31.15 -19.75
CA PHE A 93 -15.87 30.75 -18.99
C PHE A 93 -15.87 31.35 -17.59
N CYS A 94 -15.44 30.58 -16.61
CA CYS A 94 -15.21 31.03 -15.24
C CYS A 94 -14.03 30.28 -14.60
N LEU A 95 -13.47 30.88 -13.55
CA LEU A 95 -12.45 30.23 -12.73
C LEU A 95 -13.03 29.08 -11.94
N MET A 96 -12.32 27.96 -11.96
CA MET A 96 -12.64 26.78 -11.15
C MET A 96 -12.70 27.14 -9.66
N GLN A 97 -11.73 27.92 -9.17
CA GLN A 97 -11.58 28.29 -7.75
C GLN A 97 -12.72 29.13 -7.13
N ARG A 98 -13.62 29.73 -7.94
CA ARG A 98 -14.79 30.49 -7.44
C ARG A 98 -16.07 29.65 -7.38
N ILE A 99 -16.04 28.45 -7.92
CA ILE A 99 -17.08 27.45 -7.75
C ILE A 99 -16.51 26.52 -6.69
N ASN A 100 -17.26 26.15 -5.65
CA ASN A 100 -16.77 25.26 -4.58
C ASN A 100 -16.56 23.81 -5.08
N LEU A 101 -15.94 23.62 -6.24
CA LEU A 101 -15.66 22.34 -6.88
C LEU A 101 -14.27 21.89 -6.47
N SER A 102 -14.23 20.74 -5.80
CA SER A 102 -13.00 20.02 -5.47
C SER A 102 -12.89 18.81 -6.39
N ARG A 103 -11.66 18.49 -6.79
CA ARG A 103 -11.31 17.21 -7.41
C ARG A 103 -11.09 16.17 -6.31
N GLY A 104 -11.50 14.93 -6.56
CA GLY A 104 -11.33 13.85 -5.62
C GLY A 104 -11.87 12.53 -6.15
N ILE A 105 -11.79 11.49 -5.32
CA ILE A 105 -12.12 10.11 -5.67
C ILE A 105 -13.44 9.69 -5.01
N VAL A 106 -14.26 8.94 -5.74
CA VAL A 106 -15.49 8.33 -5.22
C VAL A 106 -15.19 7.02 -4.50
N GLN A 107 -15.53 6.93 -3.22
CA GLN A 107 -15.53 5.68 -2.47
C GLN A 107 -16.95 5.13 -2.34
N GLY A 108 -17.23 3.97 -2.94
CA GLY A 108 -18.54 3.33 -2.83
C GLY A 108 -18.72 2.62 -1.49
N HIS A 109 -19.96 2.39 -1.07
CA HIS A 109 -20.33 1.58 0.09
C HIS A 109 -21.33 0.48 -0.33
N ALA A 110 -21.30 -0.67 0.35
CA ALA A 110 -22.15 -1.82 0.04
C ALA A 110 -23.66 -1.52 0.11
N ASP A 111 -24.07 -0.62 0.99
CA ASP A 111 -25.47 -0.15 1.10
C ASP A 111 -25.89 0.83 -0.01
N GLY A 112 -25.01 1.12 -0.98
CA GLY A 112 -25.30 1.94 -2.16
C GLY A 112 -25.05 3.44 -2.01
N PHE A 113 -24.73 3.95 -0.81
CA PHE A 113 -24.17 5.29 -0.64
C PHE A 113 -22.66 5.31 -0.89
N GLY A 114 -22.02 6.47 -0.79
CA GLY A 114 -20.57 6.58 -0.88
C GLY A 114 -20.02 7.82 -0.21
N PHE A 115 -18.74 8.06 -0.43
CA PHE A 115 -18.02 9.25 0.00
C PHE A 115 -17.22 9.82 -1.15
N PHE A 116 -17.05 11.14 -1.16
CA PHE A 116 -16.13 11.85 -2.03
C PHE A 116 -14.92 12.25 -1.17
N ILE A 117 -13.76 11.74 -1.55
CA ILE A 117 -12.47 11.96 -0.87
C ILE A 117 -11.71 13.05 -1.65
N PRO A 118 -11.59 14.28 -1.13
CA PRO A 118 -10.92 15.38 -1.82
C PRO A 118 -9.40 15.15 -1.95
N ASP A 119 -8.81 15.53 -3.09
CA ASP A 119 -7.36 15.40 -3.32
C ASP A 119 -6.51 16.33 -2.42
N ASP A 120 -7.11 17.44 -1.98
CA ASP A 120 -6.47 18.44 -1.13
C ASP A 120 -6.38 18.01 0.35
N GLY A 121 -6.91 16.83 0.68
CA GLY A 121 -6.91 16.27 2.03
C GLY A 121 -7.92 16.92 2.97
N SER A 122 -8.88 17.69 2.44
CA SER A 122 -10.04 18.15 3.21
C SER A 122 -10.97 16.99 3.61
N GLU A 123 -11.89 17.25 4.54
CA GLU A 123 -12.78 16.20 5.08
C GLU A 123 -13.61 15.51 4.00
N ASP A 124 -13.71 14.18 4.12
CA ASP A 124 -14.54 13.35 3.24
C ASP A 124 -16.01 13.81 3.27
N MET A 125 -16.61 13.93 2.09
CA MET A 125 -17.99 14.36 1.94
C MET A 125 -18.89 13.17 1.61
N PHE A 126 -20.06 13.08 2.26
CA PHE A 126 -21.04 12.04 2.01
C PHE A 126 -21.71 12.19 0.64
N LEU A 127 -21.82 11.07 -0.09
CA LEU A 127 -22.57 10.93 -1.34
C LEU A 127 -23.81 10.06 -1.11
N SER A 128 -24.99 10.62 -1.37
CA SER A 128 -26.23 9.85 -1.30
C SER A 128 -26.28 8.73 -2.35
N ALA A 129 -27.09 7.69 -2.09
CA ALA A 129 -27.30 6.61 -3.06
C ALA A 129 -27.83 7.10 -4.42
N LYS A 130 -28.48 8.27 -4.46
CA LYS A 130 -28.92 8.88 -5.72
C LYS A 130 -27.77 9.45 -6.53
N GLU A 131 -26.76 10.03 -5.89
CA GLU A 131 -25.56 10.53 -6.59
C GLU A 131 -24.67 9.36 -7.02
N MET A 132 -24.56 8.31 -6.20
CA MET A 132 -23.81 7.09 -6.53
C MET A 132 -24.33 6.36 -7.77
N ARG A 133 -25.59 6.55 -8.19
CA ARG A 133 -26.11 5.96 -9.44
C ARG A 133 -25.38 6.42 -10.71
N ALA A 134 -24.71 7.56 -10.67
CA ALA A 134 -24.07 8.16 -11.84
C ALA A 134 -22.58 7.88 -11.95
N VAL A 135 -22.00 7.18 -10.98
CA VAL A 135 -20.56 6.97 -10.84
C VAL A 135 -20.29 5.56 -10.33
N MET A 136 -19.05 5.13 -10.48
CA MET A 136 -18.56 3.88 -9.92
C MET A 136 -17.53 4.15 -8.83
N HIS A 137 -17.31 3.14 -7.97
CA HIS A 137 -16.23 3.22 -6.99
C HIS A 137 -14.88 3.42 -7.68
N GLY A 138 -14.09 4.37 -7.20
CA GLY A 138 -12.78 4.74 -7.73
C GLY A 138 -12.82 5.89 -8.74
N ASP A 139 -13.98 6.25 -9.29
CA ASP A 139 -14.08 7.33 -10.26
C ASP A 139 -13.51 8.64 -9.70
N VAL A 140 -12.73 9.35 -10.51
CA VAL A 140 -12.25 10.69 -10.20
C VAL A 140 -13.30 11.69 -10.68
N VAL A 141 -13.79 12.51 -9.77
CA VAL A 141 -14.90 13.43 -10.04
C VAL A 141 -14.58 14.85 -9.58
N LEU A 142 -15.29 15.80 -10.17
CA LEU A 142 -15.47 17.13 -9.62
C LEU A 142 -16.74 17.13 -8.79
N ALA A 143 -16.63 17.43 -7.50
CA ALA A 143 -17.77 17.51 -6.60
C ALA A 143 -17.74 18.80 -5.80
N TYR A 144 -18.90 19.23 -5.31
CA TYR A 144 -19.02 20.41 -4.46
C TYR A 144 -19.91 20.13 -3.26
N GLN A 145 -19.58 20.77 -2.13
CA GLN A 145 -20.39 20.69 -0.93
C GLN A 145 -21.71 21.44 -1.13
N VAL A 146 -22.82 20.79 -0.85
CA VAL A 146 -24.18 21.36 -0.95
C VAL A 146 -24.75 21.71 0.42
N GLY A 147 -24.25 21.05 1.46
CA GLY A 147 -24.67 21.29 2.83
C GLY A 147 -24.07 20.27 3.78
N VAL A 148 -24.87 19.95 4.79
CA VAL A 148 -24.52 19.02 5.85
C VAL A 148 -25.70 18.07 6.02
N ASP A 149 -25.44 16.77 6.15
CA ASP A 149 -26.47 15.76 6.34
C ASP A 149 -27.13 15.86 7.73
N ARG A 150 -28.15 15.02 7.97
CA ARG A 150 -28.85 14.96 9.27
C ARG A 150 -27.95 14.60 10.46
N ARG A 151 -26.73 14.11 10.21
CA ARG A 151 -25.75 13.68 11.22
C ARG A 151 -24.59 14.68 11.35
N GLY A 152 -24.65 15.83 10.70
CA GLY A 152 -23.60 16.84 10.81
C GLY A 152 -22.42 16.64 9.86
N ARG A 153 -22.49 15.69 8.90
CA ARG A 153 -21.40 15.41 7.96
C ARG A 153 -21.55 16.23 6.67
N PRO A 154 -20.46 16.74 6.07
CA PRO A 154 -20.51 17.42 4.77
C PRO A 154 -21.18 16.56 3.70
N GLU A 155 -22.13 17.10 2.93
CA GLU A 155 -22.78 16.40 1.81
C GLU A 155 -22.30 16.97 0.47
N ALA A 156 -21.87 16.08 -0.43
CA ALA A 156 -21.39 16.43 -1.76
C ALA A 156 -22.42 16.14 -2.86
N LYS A 157 -22.37 16.95 -3.93
CA LYS A 157 -22.96 16.60 -5.22
C LYS A 157 -21.89 16.51 -6.29
N ILE A 158 -22.04 15.50 -7.14
CA ILE A 158 -21.15 15.27 -8.27
C ILE A 158 -21.55 16.22 -9.39
N HIS A 159 -20.57 16.99 -9.86
CA HIS A 159 -20.73 17.86 -11.00
C HIS A 159 -20.46 17.10 -12.30
N GLU A 160 -19.30 16.45 -12.37
CA GLU A 160 -18.79 15.76 -13.57
C GLU A 160 -17.81 14.66 -13.17
N VAL A 161 -17.77 13.58 -13.95
CA VAL A 161 -16.72 12.55 -13.87
C VAL A 161 -15.58 12.96 -14.77
N ILE A 162 -14.39 13.09 -14.20
CA ILE A 162 -13.16 13.43 -14.92
C ILE A 162 -12.56 12.17 -15.54
N GLU A 163 -12.53 11.10 -14.76
CA GLU A 163 -11.88 9.84 -15.12
C GLU A 163 -12.64 8.68 -14.50
N HIS A 164 -12.95 7.68 -15.33
CA HIS A 164 -13.56 6.45 -14.85
C HIS A 164 -12.48 5.47 -14.40
N ALA A 165 -12.66 4.87 -13.22
CA ALA A 165 -11.65 3.96 -12.67
C ALA A 165 -11.74 2.53 -13.21
N ASN A 166 -12.96 2.06 -13.49
CA ASN A 166 -13.20 0.64 -13.82
C ASN A 166 -13.41 0.46 -15.32
N ALA A 167 -12.35 0.38 -16.11
CA ALA A 167 -12.48 -0.01 -17.53
C ALA A 167 -13.00 -1.46 -17.68
N THR A 168 -12.58 -2.32 -16.76
CA THR A 168 -13.02 -3.72 -16.66
C THR A 168 -13.54 -4.03 -15.27
N VAL A 169 -14.55 -4.91 -15.18
CA VAL A 169 -15.13 -5.37 -13.92
C VAL A 169 -15.21 -6.90 -13.94
N VAL A 170 -14.74 -7.53 -12.87
CA VAL A 170 -14.94 -8.96 -12.63
C VAL A 170 -16.24 -9.18 -11.85
N GLY A 171 -16.99 -10.21 -12.21
CA GLY A 171 -18.25 -10.52 -11.55
C GLY A 171 -18.86 -11.84 -12.00
N ARG A 172 -20.00 -12.18 -11.42
CA ARG A 172 -20.77 -13.38 -11.73
C ARG A 172 -21.82 -13.09 -12.79
N PHE A 173 -21.81 -13.85 -13.88
CA PHE A 173 -22.77 -13.71 -14.98
C PHE A 173 -24.08 -14.42 -14.67
N PHE A 174 -25.20 -13.73 -14.90
CA PHE A 174 -26.53 -14.31 -14.79
C PHE A 174 -27.39 -13.98 -16.01
N THR A 175 -28.37 -14.84 -16.27
CA THR A 175 -29.44 -14.57 -17.22
C THR A 175 -30.77 -14.88 -16.57
N ASP A 176 -31.60 -13.84 -16.41
CA ASP A 176 -32.92 -13.96 -15.80
C ASP A 176 -33.98 -13.29 -16.69
N HIS A 177 -35.11 -13.96 -16.91
CA HIS A 177 -36.21 -13.49 -17.77
C HIS A 177 -35.76 -12.93 -19.16
N GLY A 178 -34.68 -13.46 -19.73
CA GLY A 178 -34.12 -13.04 -21.03
C GLY A 178 -33.17 -11.83 -20.97
N VAL A 179 -32.97 -11.25 -19.79
CA VAL A 179 -32.00 -10.18 -19.53
C VAL A 179 -30.74 -10.80 -18.96
N SER A 180 -29.60 -10.52 -19.61
CA SER A 180 -28.29 -10.96 -19.15
C SER A 180 -27.59 -9.80 -18.42
N PHE A 181 -27.00 -10.09 -17.27
CA PHE A 181 -26.31 -9.11 -16.45
C PHE A 181 -25.17 -9.75 -15.68
N VAL A 182 -24.27 -8.91 -15.18
CA VAL A 182 -23.15 -9.33 -14.33
C VAL A 182 -23.28 -8.62 -12.99
N LEU A 183 -23.24 -9.41 -11.92
CA LEU A 183 -23.13 -8.93 -10.55
C LEU A 183 -21.64 -8.73 -10.24
N PRO A 184 -21.17 -7.50 -10.00
CA PRO A 184 -19.77 -7.26 -9.65
C PRO A 184 -19.36 -8.04 -8.39
N ASP A 185 -18.13 -8.54 -8.35
CA ASP A 185 -17.59 -9.20 -7.15
C ASP A 185 -17.30 -8.19 -6.02
N SER A 186 -16.84 -6.99 -6.39
CA SER A 186 -16.59 -5.91 -5.43
C SER A 186 -17.88 -5.39 -4.82
N LYS A 187 -17.99 -5.47 -3.49
CA LYS A 187 -19.13 -4.92 -2.72
C LYS A 187 -19.28 -3.40 -2.84
N HIS A 188 -18.24 -2.70 -3.30
CA HIS A 188 -18.30 -1.25 -3.54
C HIS A 188 -19.00 -0.90 -4.86
N LEU A 189 -19.19 -1.88 -5.75
CA LEU A 189 -19.90 -1.76 -7.02
C LEU A 189 -21.30 -2.37 -6.88
N THR A 190 -22.25 -1.55 -6.41
CA THR A 190 -23.62 -1.98 -6.09
C THR A 190 -24.56 -2.03 -7.30
N GLN A 191 -24.07 -1.70 -8.49
CA GLN A 191 -24.86 -1.64 -9.72
C GLN A 191 -24.55 -2.83 -10.61
N ASP A 192 -25.60 -3.54 -11.02
CA ASP A 192 -25.49 -4.60 -12.02
C ASP A 192 -25.07 -4.03 -13.37
N ILE A 193 -24.26 -4.80 -14.10
CA ILE A 193 -23.81 -4.45 -15.44
C ILE A 193 -24.65 -5.21 -16.45
N SER A 194 -25.43 -4.49 -17.25
CA SER A 194 -26.25 -5.11 -18.30
C SER A 194 -25.35 -5.63 -19.43
N ILE A 195 -25.57 -6.87 -19.87
CA ILE A 195 -24.84 -7.49 -20.97
C ILE A 195 -25.81 -7.76 -22.13
N PRO A 196 -25.65 -7.08 -23.28
CA PRO A 196 -26.42 -7.39 -24.48
C PRO A 196 -26.19 -8.85 -24.93
N GLN A 197 -27.21 -9.49 -25.51
CA GLN A 197 -27.17 -10.91 -25.89
C GLN A 197 -26.01 -11.23 -26.84
N GLU A 198 -25.72 -10.34 -27.79
CA GLU A 198 -24.59 -10.45 -28.72
C GLU A 198 -23.21 -10.32 -28.07
N MET A 199 -23.13 -9.84 -26.82
CA MET A 199 -21.88 -9.58 -26.09
C MET A 199 -21.64 -10.53 -24.90
N ILE A 200 -22.40 -11.63 -24.81
CA ILE A 200 -22.27 -12.65 -23.75
C ILE A 200 -20.98 -13.47 -23.89
N ASN A 201 -20.44 -13.59 -25.10
CA ASN A 201 -19.22 -14.34 -25.39
C ASN A 201 -19.24 -15.79 -24.84
N GLY A 202 -20.40 -16.44 -24.90
CA GLY A 202 -20.59 -17.83 -24.47
C GLY A 202 -20.62 -18.06 -22.95
N ALA A 203 -20.63 -17.00 -22.13
CA ALA A 203 -20.77 -17.12 -20.68
C ALA A 203 -22.06 -17.84 -20.28
N LYS A 204 -21.96 -18.71 -19.28
CA LYS A 204 -23.08 -19.46 -18.70
C LYS A 204 -23.45 -18.90 -17.33
N ASN A 205 -24.70 -19.12 -16.94
CA ASN A 205 -25.24 -18.67 -15.67
C ASN A 205 -24.39 -19.18 -14.48
N GLY A 206 -23.98 -18.27 -13.59
CA GLY A 206 -23.18 -18.55 -12.41
C GLY A 206 -21.66 -18.50 -12.61
N GLN A 207 -21.17 -18.41 -13.85
CA GLN A 207 -19.74 -18.34 -14.14
C GLN A 207 -19.15 -16.97 -13.79
N ILE A 208 -17.87 -16.98 -13.43
CA ILE A 208 -17.08 -15.76 -13.24
C ILE A 208 -16.61 -15.26 -14.60
N VAL A 209 -16.85 -13.98 -14.87
CA VAL A 209 -16.52 -13.32 -16.12
C VAL A 209 -15.79 -12.02 -15.87
N LEU A 210 -14.92 -11.66 -16.81
CA LEU A 210 -14.36 -10.33 -16.92
C LEU A 210 -15.13 -9.56 -18.00
N VAL A 211 -15.64 -8.40 -17.61
CA VAL A 211 -16.47 -7.53 -18.45
C VAL A 211 -15.71 -6.24 -18.73
N GLU A 212 -15.67 -5.81 -19.99
CA GLU A 212 -15.24 -4.46 -20.36
C GLU A 212 -16.47 -3.56 -20.45
N LEU A 213 -16.44 -2.40 -19.80
CA LEU A 213 -17.54 -1.44 -19.84
C LEU A 213 -17.54 -0.69 -21.17
N ILE A 214 -18.66 -0.79 -21.90
CA ILE A 214 -18.91 -0.05 -23.14
C ILE A 214 -19.55 1.30 -22.82
N ALA A 215 -20.44 1.32 -21.82
CA ALA A 215 -21.07 2.53 -21.33
C ALA A 215 -21.08 2.53 -19.80
N PHE A 216 -20.55 3.60 -19.21
CA PHE A 216 -20.57 3.84 -17.78
C PHE A 216 -21.99 4.22 -17.30
N PRO A 217 -22.31 4.02 -16.02
CA PRO A 217 -23.63 4.33 -15.50
C PRO A 217 -23.90 5.84 -15.54
N SER A 218 -25.16 6.20 -15.65
CA SER A 218 -25.62 7.59 -15.57
C SER A 218 -26.80 7.69 -14.60
N LYS A 219 -27.26 8.91 -14.30
CA LYS A 219 -28.46 9.12 -13.47
C LYS A 219 -29.73 8.41 -13.99
N ARG A 220 -29.74 7.96 -15.25
CA ARG A 220 -30.91 7.34 -15.90
C ARG A 220 -30.65 5.96 -16.50
N THR A 221 -29.39 5.53 -16.64
CA THR A 221 -29.03 4.30 -17.34
C THR A 221 -28.02 3.51 -16.51
N GLN A 222 -28.16 2.19 -16.50
CA GLN A 222 -27.18 1.28 -15.91
C GLN A 222 -25.93 1.22 -16.78
N ALA A 223 -24.86 0.66 -16.21
CA ALA A 223 -23.66 0.31 -16.95
C ALA A 223 -23.98 -0.78 -17.98
N ILE A 224 -23.37 -0.67 -19.16
CA ILE A 224 -23.45 -1.68 -20.22
C ILE A 224 -22.05 -2.21 -20.47
N GLY A 225 -21.90 -3.53 -20.47
CA GLY A 225 -20.62 -4.18 -20.69
C GLY A 225 -20.65 -5.27 -21.77
N LYS A 226 -19.46 -5.70 -22.18
CA LYS A 226 -19.24 -6.91 -22.97
C LYS A 226 -18.36 -7.89 -22.23
N VAL A 227 -18.68 -9.17 -22.29
CA VAL A 227 -17.84 -10.21 -21.69
C VAL A 227 -16.61 -10.39 -22.59
N ILE A 228 -15.43 -10.04 -22.07
CA ILE A 228 -14.16 -10.22 -22.78
C ILE A 228 -13.55 -11.58 -22.49
N HIS A 229 -13.67 -12.07 -21.26
CA HIS A 229 -13.16 -13.39 -20.86
C HIS A 229 -14.13 -14.11 -19.90
N VAL A 230 -14.32 -15.40 -20.11
CA VAL A 230 -14.95 -16.31 -19.15
C VAL A 230 -13.82 -16.92 -18.33
N LEU A 231 -13.70 -16.52 -17.06
CA LEU A 231 -12.61 -16.98 -16.19
C LEU A 231 -12.83 -18.43 -15.75
N GLY A 232 -14.09 -18.81 -15.51
CA GLY A 232 -14.47 -20.19 -15.23
C GLY A 232 -15.63 -20.31 -14.26
N GLU A 233 -15.73 -21.49 -13.65
CA GLU A 233 -16.72 -21.76 -12.61
C GLU A 233 -16.35 -21.03 -11.31
N HIS A 234 -17.35 -20.49 -10.61
CA HIS A 234 -17.15 -19.74 -9.37
C HIS A 234 -16.39 -20.51 -8.28
N MET A 235 -16.53 -21.84 -8.27
CA MET A 235 -15.90 -22.76 -7.30
C MET A 235 -14.63 -23.44 -7.82
N ALA A 236 -14.07 -22.99 -8.94
CA ALA A 236 -12.84 -23.58 -9.48
C ALA A 236 -11.62 -23.22 -8.59
N PRO A 237 -10.70 -24.16 -8.31
CA PRO A 237 -9.49 -23.84 -7.54
C PRO A 237 -8.64 -22.74 -8.20
N GLY A 238 -8.18 -21.76 -7.42
CA GLY A 238 -7.40 -20.63 -7.90
C GLY A 238 -8.25 -19.47 -8.45
N MET A 239 -9.58 -19.60 -8.47
CA MET A 239 -10.50 -18.54 -8.88
C MET A 239 -10.44 -17.35 -7.93
N GLU A 240 -10.29 -17.60 -6.63
CA GLU A 240 -10.17 -16.60 -5.58
C GLU A 240 -9.02 -15.62 -5.84
N ILE A 241 -7.87 -16.12 -6.30
CA ILE A 241 -6.73 -15.27 -6.65
C ILE A 241 -7.02 -14.50 -7.94
N GLN A 242 -7.56 -15.14 -8.99
CA GLN A 242 -7.86 -14.44 -10.24
C GLN A 242 -8.87 -13.30 -10.05
N VAL A 243 -9.93 -13.57 -9.29
CA VAL A 243 -10.94 -12.56 -8.95
C VAL A 243 -10.30 -11.41 -8.20
N ALA A 244 -9.49 -11.68 -7.17
CA ALA A 244 -8.81 -10.64 -6.40
C ALA A 244 -7.87 -9.78 -7.27
N LEU A 245 -7.13 -10.39 -8.22
CA LEU A 245 -6.25 -9.64 -9.13
C LEU A 245 -7.02 -8.61 -9.97
N TYR A 246 -8.15 -9.01 -10.55
CA TYR A 246 -8.98 -8.12 -11.35
C TYR A 246 -9.75 -7.11 -10.49
N ALA A 247 -10.35 -7.55 -9.37
CA ALA A 247 -11.14 -6.70 -8.49
C ALA A 247 -10.32 -5.55 -7.88
N HIS A 248 -9.06 -5.81 -7.54
CA HIS A 248 -8.13 -4.82 -6.99
C HIS A 248 -7.29 -4.12 -8.06
N GLY A 249 -7.35 -4.54 -9.32
CA GLY A 249 -6.53 -3.97 -10.39
C GLY A 249 -5.03 -4.16 -10.17
N ILE A 250 -4.62 -5.32 -9.63
CA ILE A 250 -3.22 -5.67 -9.42
C ILE A 250 -2.59 -6.03 -10.78
N PRO A 251 -1.54 -5.34 -11.24
CA PRO A 251 -0.87 -5.71 -12.48
C PRO A 251 -0.17 -7.06 -12.31
N PHE A 252 -0.54 -8.05 -13.12
CA PHE A 252 0.07 -9.38 -13.10
C PHE A 252 0.64 -9.81 -14.45
N GLU A 253 0.13 -9.30 -15.57
CA GLU A 253 0.67 -9.55 -16.90
C GLU A 253 1.91 -8.71 -17.18
N TRP A 254 2.86 -9.28 -17.94
CA TRP A 254 4.08 -8.59 -18.33
C TRP A 254 3.89 -7.87 -19.67
N PRO A 255 4.12 -6.55 -19.74
CA PRO A 255 4.21 -5.84 -21.00
C PRO A 255 5.28 -6.42 -21.94
N GLU A 256 5.07 -6.31 -23.26
CA GLU A 256 6.01 -6.86 -24.27
C GLU A 256 7.39 -6.21 -24.19
N ASP A 257 7.45 -4.90 -23.95
CA ASP A 257 8.69 -4.14 -23.81
C ASP A 257 9.53 -4.59 -22.60
N VAL A 258 8.88 -4.98 -21.49
CA VAL A 258 9.55 -5.62 -20.35
C VAL A 258 10.18 -6.94 -20.77
N GLY A 259 9.47 -7.78 -21.51
CA GLY A 259 10.00 -9.05 -22.01
C GLY A 259 11.22 -8.87 -22.93
N VAL A 260 11.17 -7.88 -23.82
CA VAL A 260 12.28 -7.51 -24.72
C VAL A 260 13.49 -6.99 -23.94
N GLU A 261 13.26 -6.22 -22.88
CA GLU A 261 14.35 -5.72 -22.02
C GLU A 261 15.02 -6.85 -21.25
N VAL A 262 14.24 -7.72 -20.57
CA VAL A 262 14.77 -8.87 -19.82
C VAL A 262 15.61 -9.79 -20.70
N ALA A 263 15.17 -10.05 -21.94
CA ALA A 263 15.89 -10.91 -22.88
C ALA A 263 17.30 -10.40 -23.25
N LYS A 264 17.57 -9.09 -23.06
CA LYS A 264 18.89 -8.49 -23.32
C LYS A 264 19.84 -8.58 -22.12
N ILE A 265 19.33 -8.89 -20.93
CA ILE A 265 20.12 -8.92 -19.71
C ILE A 265 20.94 -10.21 -19.67
N PRO A 266 22.28 -10.15 -19.47
CA PRO A 266 23.11 -11.33 -19.30
C PRO A 266 22.63 -12.20 -18.14
N GLN A 267 22.64 -13.53 -18.32
CA GLN A 267 22.20 -14.48 -17.28
C GLN A 267 23.24 -14.67 -16.15
N HIS A 268 24.44 -14.12 -16.32
CA HIS A 268 25.52 -14.17 -15.33
C HIS A 268 26.14 -12.78 -15.17
N VAL A 269 26.67 -12.52 -13.98
CA VAL A 269 27.42 -11.29 -13.70
C VAL A 269 28.66 -11.24 -14.59
N THR A 270 28.83 -10.15 -15.33
CA THR A 270 29.98 -9.98 -16.25
C THR A 270 31.19 -9.36 -15.54
N GLU A 271 32.39 -9.58 -16.09
CA GLU A 271 33.62 -8.96 -15.55
C GLU A 271 33.56 -7.42 -15.55
N GLU A 272 32.88 -6.83 -16.54
CA GLU A 272 32.67 -5.39 -16.63
C GLU A 272 31.82 -4.88 -15.46
N GLN A 273 30.77 -5.62 -15.07
CA GLN A 273 29.93 -5.26 -13.94
C GLN A 273 30.64 -5.39 -12.58
N ILE A 274 31.66 -6.24 -12.49
CA ILE A 274 32.49 -6.41 -11.29
C ILE A 274 33.48 -5.25 -11.13
N LYS A 275 33.90 -4.63 -12.23
CA LYS A 275 34.90 -3.56 -12.22
C LYS A 275 34.45 -2.39 -11.35
N GLY A 276 35.32 -1.94 -10.45
CA GLY A 276 35.05 -0.82 -9.54
C GLY A 276 34.24 -1.18 -8.29
N ARG A 277 33.81 -2.44 -8.14
CA ARG A 277 33.13 -2.94 -6.94
C ARG A 277 34.14 -3.52 -5.95
N THR A 278 33.77 -3.49 -4.67
CA THR A 278 34.56 -4.15 -3.62
C THR A 278 34.38 -5.67 -3.72
N ASP A 279 35.48 -6.41 -3.78
CA ASP A 279 35.42 -7.88 -3.78
C ASP A 279 35.29 -8.41 -2.35
N LEU A 280 34.12 -9.00 -2.05
CA LEU A 280 33.82 -9.61 -0.76
C LEU A 280 33.55 -11.12 -0.87
N ARG A 281 33.88 -11.73 -2.01
CA ARG A 281 33.57 -13.15 -2.29
C ARG A 281 34.21 -14.13 -1.32
N SER A 282 35.29 -13.74 -0.63
CA SER A 282 35.95 -14.58 0.38
C SER A 282 35.31 -14.51 1.77
N LEU A 283 34.38 -13.58 2.01
CA LEU A 283 33.69 -13.48 3.30
C LEU A 283 32.51 -14.47 3.34
N PRO A 284 32.29 -15.17 4.46
CA PRO A 284 31.26 -16.21 4.57
C PRO A 284 29.87 -15.61 4.77
N PHE A 285 29.38 -14.89 3.76
CA PHE A 285 28.00 -14.43 3.69
C PHE A 285 27.04 -15.60 3.58
N VAL A 286 25.90 -15.50 4.25
CA VAL A 286 24.80 -16.46 4.18
C VAL A 286 23.48 -15.72 3.97
N THR A 287 22.54 -16.36 3.28
CA THR A 287 21.13 -15.94 3.26
C THR A 287 20.35 -16.81 4.27
N ILE A 288 19.36 -16.23 4.95
CA ILE A 288 18.53 -16.93 5.95
C ILE A 288 17.07 -16.52 5.72
N ASP A 289 16.30 -17.43 5.14
CA ASP A 289 14.95 -17.14 4.63
C ASP A 289 13.95 -18.27 4.96
N GLY A 290 12.70 -18.11 4.53
CA GLY A 290 11.72 -19.19 4.58
C GLY A 290 12.02 -20.31 3.58
N GLU A 291 11.54 -21.51 3.87
CA GLU A 291 11.76 -22.70 3.03
C GLU A 291 11.30 -22.50 1.58
N ASP A 292 10.19 -21.79 1.38
CA ASP A 292 9.56 -21.52 0.09
C ASP A 292 10.13 -20.29 -0.65
N ALA A 293 11.01 -19.52 0.00
CA ALA A 293 11.58 -18.30 -0.57
C ALA A 293 12.55 -18.60 -1.74
N LYS A 294 12.49 -17.77 -2.78
CA LYS A 294 13.34 -17.89 -4.00
C LYS A 294 14.07 -16.58 -4.35
N ASP A 295 13.56 -15.48 -3.83
CA ASP A 295 14.01 -14.11 -3.98
C ASP A 295 14.81 -13.66 -2.75
N PHE A 296 16.10 -14.00 -2.69
CA PHE A 296 16.97 -13.65 -1.57
C PHE A 296 17.50 -12.23 -1.74
N ASP A 297 16.83 -11.27 -1.10
CA ASP A 297 17.21 -9.86 -1.12
C ASP A 297 18.50 -9.59 -0.33
N ASP A 298 18.68 -10.27 0.80
CA ASP A 298 19.72 -9.96 1.78
C ASP A 298 20.62 -11.15 2.13
N ALA A 299 21.89 -10.84 2.36
CA ALA A 299 22.87 -11.75 2.91
C ALA A 299 23.62 -11.07 4.06
N VAL A 300 23.88 -11.82 5.13
CA VAL A 300 24.49 -11.30 6.36
C VAL A 300 25.83 -11.95 6.65
N TYR A 301 26.74 -11.15 7.18
CA TYR A 301 28.01 -11.62 7.75
C TYR A 301 28.36 -10.76 8.98
N CYS A 302 28.78 -11.40 10.06
CA CYS A 302 29.18 -10.70 11.28
C CYS A 302 30.38 -11.37 11.94
N TYR A 303 31.21 -10.56 12.59
CA TYR A 303 32.24 -11.03 13.52
C TYR A 303 32.40 -10.08 14.71
N LYS A 304 32.91 -10.62 15.83
CA LYS A 304 33.28 -9.85 17.02
C LYS A 304 34.61 -9.15 16.81
N LYS A 305 34.69 -7.84 17.11
CA LYS A 305 35.94 -7.08 17.00
C LYS A 305 36.89 -7.41 18.15
N PRO A 306 38.22 -7.40 17.93
CA PRO A 306 39.21 -7.68 18.98
C PRO A 306 39.12 -6.79 20.23
N LYS A 307 38.68 -5.53 20.07
CA LYS A 307 38.54 -4.56 21.16
C LYS A 307 37.11 -4.48 21.73
N GLY A 308 36.27 -5.46 21.43
CA GLY A 308 34.85 -5.48 21.80
C GLY A 308 33.92 -4.87 20.76
N GLY A 309 32.63 -5.22 20.87
CA GLY A 309 31.60 -4.90 19.88
C GLY A 309 31.67 -5.78 18.64
N PHE A 310 30.92 -5.37 17.61
CA PHE A 310 30.68 -6.19 16.41
C PHE A 310 30.97 -5.40 15.13
N GLN A 311 31.28 -6.15 14.09
CA GLN A 311 31.27 -5.67 12.72
C GLN A 311 30.19 -6.46 11.98
N LEU A 312 29.16 -5.75 11.49
CA LEU A 312 28.04 -6.31 10.75
C LEU A 312 28.12 -5.85 9.29
N TYR A 313 27.95 -6.80 8.38
CA TYR A 313 27.78 -6.57 6.95
C TYR A 313 26.41 -7.07 6.56
N VAL A 314 25.62 -6.17 5.96
CA VAL A 314 24.34 -6.50 5.33
C VAL A 314 24.50 -6.21 3.85
N ALA A 315 24.59 -7.26 3.04
CA ALA A 315 24.68 -7.18 1.59
C ALA A 315 23.28 -7.33 1.00
N ILE A 316 22.81 -6.33 0.26
CA ILE A 316 21.49 -6.32 -0.38
C ILE A 316 21.66 -6.42 -1.88
N ALA A 317 20.83 -7.22 -2.56
CA ALA A 317 20.77 -7.35 -4.01
C ALA A 317 20.81 -5.97 -4.71
N ASP A 318 21.75 -5.76 -5.63
CA ASP A 318 21.87 -4.50 -6.36
C ASP A 318 20.89 -4.45 -7.54
N VAL A 319 19.60 -4.36 -7.24
CA VAL A 319 18.53 -4.31 -8.24
C VAL A 319 18.65 -3.07 -9.12
N SER A 320 19.14 -1.96 -8.56
CA SER A 320 19.32 -0.69 -9.27
C SER A 320 20.29 -0.77 -10.45
N ASN A 321 21.21 -1.73 -10.43
CA ASN A 321 22.13 -2.02 -11.54
C ASN A 321 21.43 -2.66 -12.75
N TYR A 322 20.34 -3.41 -12.52
CA TYR A 322 19.62 -4.13 -13.58
C TYR A 322 18.35 -3.41 -14.02
N VAL A 323 17.72 -2.66 -13.10
CA VAL A 323 16.48 -1.91 -13.34
C VAL A 323 16.82 -0.42 -13.44
N MET A 324 17.26 -0.02 -14.63
CA MET A 324 17.65 1.36 -14.92
C MET A 324 16.46 2.30 -14.86
N GLN A 325 16.67 3.52 -14.38
CA GLN A 325 15.61 4.54 -14.33
C GLN A 325 14.98 4.75 -15.72
N ASP A 326 13.65 4.94 -15.75
CA ASP A 326 12.83 5.19 -16.93
C ASP A 326 12.79 4.06 -17.98
N SER A 327 13.41 2.92 -17.68
CA SER A 327 13.31 1.68 -18.45
C SER A 327 11.89 1.07 -18.43
N ALA A 328 11.64 0.06 -19.26
CA ALA A 328 10.36 -0.65 -19.22
C ALA A 328 10.21 -1.41 -17.90
N LEU A 329 11.30 -2.04 -17.44
CA LEU A 329 11.37 -2.68 -16.12
C LEU A 329 11.06 -1.71 -14.98
N ASP A 330 11.63 -0.51 -15.00
CA ASP A 330 11.40 0.50 -13.96
C ASP A 330 9.96 1.00 -13.92
N LYS A 331 9.39 1.29 -15.09
CA LYS A 331 7.99 1.74 -15.20
C LYS A 331 7.03 0.68 -14.70
N GLU A 332 7.26 -0.59 -15.04
CA GLU A 332 6.42 -1.69 -14.56
C GLU A 332 6.63 -1.97 -13.07
N ALA A 333 7.87 -1.90 -12.56
CA ALA A 333 8.16 -2.02 -11.13
C ALA A 333 7.48 -0.90 -10.33
N ALA A 334 7.52 0.34 -10.83
CA ALA A 334 6.82 1.48 -10.23
C ALA A 334 5.29 1.26 -10.25
N ARG A 335 4.74 0.78 -11.37
CA ARG A 335 3.31 0.49 -11.52
C ARG A 335 2.82 -0.58 -10.54
N ARG A 336 3.60 -1.64 -10.35
CA ARG A 336 3.32 -2.72 -9.39
C ARG A 336 3.52 -2.25 -7.95
N GLY A 337 4.58 -1.49 -7.68
CA GLY A 337 4.95 -0.92 -6.38
C GLY A 337 5.57 -1.93 -5.42
N ASN A 338 5.01 -3.14 -5.34
CA ASN A 338 5.53 -4.24 -4.53
C ASN A 338 5.07 -5.60 -5.07
N SER A 339 5.75 -6.68 -4.65
CA SER A 339 5.27 -8.05 -4.87
C SER A 339 4.03 -8.31 -4.01
N VAL A 340 3.12 -9.15 -4.49
CA VAL A 340 1.91 -9.59 -3.77
C VAL A 340 2.01 -11.08 -3.47
N TYR A 341 1.92 -11.44 -2.19
CA TYR A 341 2.07 -12.82 -1.71
C TYR A 341 0.70 -13.39 -1.34
N PHE A 342 0.08 -14.09 -2.28
CA PHE A 342 -1.12 -14.89 -2.00
C PHE A 342 -0.71 -16.26 -1.42
N PRO A 343 -1.60 -16.93 -0.66
CA PRO A 343 -1.42 -18.33 -0.31
C PRO A 343 -1.13 -19.19 -1.56
N GLY A 344 0.07 -19.78 -1.62
CA GLY A 344 0.50 -20.65 -2.73
C GLY A 344 0.85 -19.97 -4.06
N LYS A 345 0.80 -18.63 -4.16
CA LYS A 345 1.15 -17.91 -5.40
C LYS A 345 1.70 -16.52 -5.13
N VAL A 346 2.79 -16.16 -5.80
CA VAL A 346 3.38 -14.81 -5.75
C VAL A 346 3.15 -14.10 -7.07
N ILE A 347 2.75 -12.84 -7.02
CA ILE A 347 2.79 -11.91 -8.14
C ILE A 347 3.97 -10.99 -7.92
N PRO A 348 5.11 -11.23 -8.59
CA PRO A 348 6.33 -10.51 -8.28
C PRO A 348 6.32 -9.10 -8.88
N MET A 349 7.01 -8.18 -8.21
CA MET A 349 7.25 -6.82 -8.72
C MET A 349 8.15 -6.83 -9.96
N LEU A 350 9.12 -7.75 -9.99
CA LEU A 350 10.08 -7.91 -11.09
C LEU A 350 9.91 -9.28 -11.76
N PRO A 351 10.25 -9.42 -13.04
CA PRO A 351 10.24 -10.71 -13.73
C PRO A 351 11.13 -11.75 -13.02
N GLU A 352 10.71 -13.01 -13.02
CA GLU A 352 11.39 -14.09 -12.27
C GLU A 352 12.87 -14.29 -12.65
N ALA A 353 13.21 -14.04 -13.92
CA ALA A 353 14.60 -14.07 -14.40
C ALA A 353 15.52 -13.11 -13.61
N LEU A 354 14.98 -11.98 -13.15
CA LEU A 354 15.66 -11.03 -12.28
C LEU A 354 15.45 -11.40 -10.81
N SER A 355 14.19 -11.51 -10.36
CA SER A 355 13.87 -11.65 -8.94
C SER A 355 14.42 -12.93 -8.31
N ASN A 356 14.32 -14.07 -8.99
CA ASN A 356 14.78 -15.38 -8.49
C ASN A 356 16.17 -15.73 -9.03
N GLY A 357 16.58 -15.10 -10.14
CA GLY A 357 17.82 -15.38 -10.84
C GLY A 357 18.95 -14.42 -10.47
N LEU A 358 19.04 -13.33 -11.24
CA LEU A 358 20.22 -12.45 -11.29
C LEU A 358 20.34 -11.51 -10.09
N CYS A 359 19.22 -11.02 -9.56
CA CYS A 359 19.20 -10.17 -8.36
C CYS A 359 19.30 -11.00 -7.08
N SER A 360 18.62 -12.15 -7.03
CA SER A 360 18.64 -13.05 -5.87
C SER A 360 20.06 -13.46 -5.51
N LEU A 361 20.42 -13.30 -4.23
CA LEU A 361 21.73 -13.64 -3.65
C LEU A 361 21.93 -15.15 -3.48
N ASN A 362 21.68 -15.88 -4.56
CA ASN A 362 21.73 -17.34 -4.65
C ASN A 362 23.09 -17.90 -4.14
N PRO A 363 23.08 -19.09 -3.51
CA PRO A 363 24.29 -19.70 -2.98
C PRO A 363 25.23 -20.13 -4.11
N HIS A 364 26.53 -20.08 -3.83
CA HIS A 364 27.62 -20.56 -4.68
C HIS A 364 27.74 -19.89 -6.06
N VAL A 365 27.18 -18.68 -6.20
CA VAL A 365 27.28 -17.89 -7.43
C VAL A 365 27.60 -16.44 -7.11
N ASP A 366 28.38 -15.81 -7.98
CA ASP A 366 28.76 -14.40 -7.82
C ASP A 366 27.54 -13.51 -8.06
N ARG A 367 27.32 -12.56 -7.15
CA ARG A 367 26.18 -11.63 -7.18
C ARG A 367 26.59 -10.22 -6.82
N LEU A 368 25.98 -9.27 -7.52
CA LEU A 368 26.17 -7.83 -7.29
C LEU A 368 25.28 -7.39 -6.13
N CYS A 369 25.87 -6.66 -5.20
CA CYS A 369 25.15 -6.17 -4.03
C CYS A 369 25.57 -4.75 -3.66
N MET A 370 24.71 -4.09 -2.91
CA MET A 370 25.03 -2.89 -2.15
C MET A 370 25.15 -3.27 -0.67
N VAL A 371 26.27 -2.91 -0.06
CA VAL A 371 26.60 -3.33 1.31
C VAL A 371 26.43 -2.17 2.27
N ALA A 372 25.67 -2.40 3.34
CA ALA A 372 25.69 -1.61 4.55
C ALA A 372 26.66 -2.25 5.56
N GLU A 373 27.84 -1.65 5.69
CA GLU A 373 28.86 -2.07 6.64
C GLU A 373 28.74 -1.23 7.92
N MET A 374 28.55 -1.87 9.07
CA MET A 374 28.27 -1.22 10.34
C MET A 374 29.20 -1.71 11.45
N SER A 375 29.89 -0.77 12.10
CA SER A 375 30.59 -1.02 13.35
C SER A 375 29.64 -0.74 14.51
N ILE A 376 29.37 -1.76 15.31
CA ILE A 376 28.45 -1.71 16.45
C ILE A 376 29.26 -1.85 17.74
N SER A 377 28.95 -1.05 18.76
CA SER A 377 29.60 -1.13 20.08
C SER A 377 29.06 -2.32 20.90
N SER A 378 29.70 -2.63 22.03
CA SER A 378 29.22 -3.62 23.00
C SER A 378 27.83 -3.31 23.56
N GLU A 379 27.42 -2.03 23.51
CA GLU A 379 26.12 -1.54 23.98
C GLU A 379 25.06 -1.47 22.86
N GLY A 380 25.39 -1.98 21.65
CA GLY A 380 24.47 -2.02 20.52
C GLY A 380 24.30 -0.69 19.79
N LYS A 381 25.19 0.29 20.02
CA LYS A 381 25.17 1.57 19.29
C LYS A 381 25.97 1.43 17.99
N ILE A 382 25.35 1.78 16.86
CA ILE A 382 26.04 1.94 15.58
C ILE A 382 26.98 3.16 15.69
N SER A 383 28.29 2.92 15.72
CA SER A 383 29.32 3.96 15.86
C SER A 383 29.78 4.51 14.52
N ARG A 384 29.76 3.68 13.48
CA ARG A 384 30.09 4.05 12.10
C ARG A 384 29.31 3.16 11.14
N SER A 385 28.83 3.75 10.06
CA SER A 385 28.29 3.03 8.90
C SER A 385 29.03 3.47 7.63
N ARG A 386 29.11 2.56 6.66
CA ARG A 386 29.63 2.81 5.32
C ARG A 386 28.75 2.07 4.31
N PHE A 387 28.52 2.70 3.17
CA PHE A 387 27.83 2.11 2.03
C PHE A 387 28.80 1.99 0.86
N TYR A 388 28.69 0.91 0.08
CA TYR A 388 29.45 0.71 -1.15
C TYR A 388 28.86 -0.41 -2.00
N ARG A 389 29.16 -0.38 -3.30
CA ARG A 389 28.87 -1.46 -4.24
C ARG A 389 29.91 -2.57 -4.11
N ALA A 390 29.47 -3.82 -4.07
CA ALA A 390 30.32 -5.00 -3.92
C ALA A 390 29.88 -6.17 -4.81
N VAL A 391 30.74 -7.18 -4.88
CA VAL A 391 30.42 -8.53 -5.37
C VAL A 391 30.60 -9.52 -4.22
N ILE A 392 29.62 -10.37 -4.00
CA ILE A 392 29.66 -11.45 -2.99
C ILE A 392 29.49 -12.81 -3.66
N HIS A 393 29.87 -13.84 -2.91
CA HIS A 393 29.61 -15.23 -3.23
C HIS A 393 28.94 -15.83 -1.99
N SER A 394 27.62 -16.01 -2.02
CA SER A 394 26.91 -16.54 -0.85
C SER A 394 27.38 -17.97 -0.59
N HIS A 395 27.81 -18.27 0.64
CA HIS A 395 28.41 -19.56 1.00
C HIS A 395 27.37 -20.61 1.38
N ALA A 396 26.14 -20.19 1.71
CA ALA A 396 25.02 -21.09 1.95
C ALA A 396 23.69 -20.33 1.86
N ARG A 397 22.66 -21.06 1.40
CA ARG A 397 21.25 -20.71 1.63
C ARG A 397 20.78 -21.50 2.84
N LEU A 398 20.42 -20.80 3.91
CA LEU A 398 19.93 -21.41 5.14
C LEU A 398 18.45 -21.07 5.33
N THR A 399 17.72 -21.87 6.11
CA THR A 399 16.35 -21.54 6.51
C THR A 399 16.26 -21.10 7.97
N TYR A 400 15.21 -20.33 8.31
CA TYR A 400 14.96 -19.94 9.70
C TYR A 400 14.81 -21.15 10.63
N THR A 401 14.21 -22.24 10.14
CA THR A 401 14.05 -23.49 10.91
C THR A 401 15.40 -24.13 11.22
N GLN A 402 16.28 -24.23 10.21
CA GLN A 402 17.62 -24.80 10.37
C GLN A 402 18.47 -23.99 11.35
N VAL A 403 18.56 -22.67 11.13
CA VAL A 403 19.38 -21.79 11.97
C VAL A 403 18.84 -21.73 13.39
N GLY A 404 17.51 -21.66 13.56
CA GLY A 404 16.89 -21.72 14.88
C GLY A 404 17.29 -22.98 15.65
N SER A 405 17.20 -24.14 15.00
CA SER A 405 17.62 -25.42 15.59
C SER A 405 19.11 -25.44 15.95
N TRP A 406 20.00 -24.92 15.11
CA TRP A 406 21.44 -24.89 15.39
C TRP A 406 21.80 -23.94 16.54
N LEU A 407 21.12 -22.79 16.64
CA LEU A 407 21.32 -21.86 17.74
C LEU A 407 20.87 -22.46 19.07
N GLU A 408 19.76 -23.20 19.10
CA GLU A 408 19.31 -23.93 20.29
C GLU A 408 20.27 -25.05 20.70
N GLN A 409 20.83 -25.78 19.73
CA GLN A 409 21.79 -26.85 19.98
C GLN A 409 23.20 -26.35 20.33
N GLY A 410 23.54 -25.11 19.97
CA GLY A 410 24.88 -24.55 20.15
C GLY A 410 25.92 -25.10 19.17
N ALA A 411 25.49 -25.70 18.06
CA ALA A 411 26.36 -26.20 17.00
C ALA A 411 25.60 -26.31 15.66
N THR A 412 26.38 -26.31 14.56
CA THR A 412 25.89 -26.66 13.21
C THR A 412 26.13 -28.14 12.93
N ASP A 413 25.62 -28.63 11.80
CA ASP A 413 26.04 -29.92 11.26
C ASP A 413 27.51 -29.91 10.77
N GLU A 414 28.05 -31.10 10.48
CA GLU A 414 29.45 -31.24 10.03
C GLU A 414 29.75 -30.47 8.73
N GLN A 415 28.74 -30.29 7.86
CA GLN A 415 28.91 -29.63 6.56
C GLN A 415 29.02 -28.10 6.70
N HIS A 416 28.33 -27.52 7.68
CA HIS A 416 28.26 -26.07 7.90
C HIS A 416 29.15 -25.58 9.05
N GLY A 417 30.03 -26.44 9.59
CA GLY A 417 30.90 -26.12 10.72
C GLY A 417 31.71 -24.82 10.57
N SER A 418 32.13 -24.48 9.34
CA SER A 418 32.86 -23.24 9.06
C SER A 418 32.03 -21.96 9.22
N LEU A 419 30.70 -22.04 9.14
CA LEU A 419 29.77 -20.91 9.27
C LEU A 419 29.42 -20.63 10.73
N TRP A 420 29.65 -21.58 11.63
CA TRP A 420 29.27 -21.47 13.04
C TRP A 420 29.80 -20.20 13.73
N PRO A 421 31.07 -19.78 13.57
CA PRO A 421 31.56 -18.56 14.20
C PRO A 421 30.77 -17.31 13.77
N THR A 422 30.32 -17.26 12.52
CA THR A 422 29.51 -16.16 11.98
C THR A 422 28.09 -16.19 12.56
N LEU A 423 27.45 -17.35 12.57
CA LEU A 423 26.10 -17.52 13.15
C LEU A 423 26.08 -17.19 14.64
N GLN A 424 27.11 -17.62 15.38
CA GLN A 424 27.27 -17.28 16.79
C GLN A 424 27.47 -15.77 16.98
N ALA A 425 28.31 -15.12 16.17
CA ALA A 425 28.50 -13.68 16.25
C ALA A 425 27.21 -12.89 15.93
N LEU A 426 26.41 -13.34 14.98
CA LEU A 426 25.10 -12.77 14.66
C LEU A 426 24.11 -12.92 15.84
N HIS A 427 24.07 -14.09 16.46
CA HIS A 427 23.20 -14.36 17.62
C HIS A 427 23.60 -13.53 18.84
N ASP A 428 24.91 -13.43 19.12
CA ASP A 428 25.45 -12.56 20.16
C ASP A 428 25.10 -11.08 19.91
N LEU A 429 25.22 -10.63 18.66
CA LEU A 429 24.83 -9.28 18.26
C LEU A 429 23.33 -9.05 18.45
N TYR A 430 22.49 -10.01 18.06
CA TYR A 430 21.04 -9.96 18.24
C TYR A 430 20.66 -9.72 19.71
N HIS A 431 21.26 -10.45 20.65
CA HIS A 431 20.99 -10.25 22.08
C HIS A 431 21.34 -8.83 22.55
N VAL A 432 22.45 -8.27 22.07
CA VAL A 432 22.84 -6.89 22.36
C VAL A 432 21.81 -5.90 21.78
N LEU A 433 21.42 -6.08 20.51
CA LEU A 433 20.43 -5.21 19.85
C LEU A 433 19.06 -5.29 20.50
N LEU A 434 18.65 -6.47 20.99
CA LEU A 434 17.38 -6.66 21.71
C LEU A 434 17.34 -5.84 23.00
N VAL A 435 18.45 -5.79 23.76
CA VAL A 435 18.55 -4.91 24.94
C VAL A 435 18.44 -3.44 24.54
N THR A 436 19.15 -3.02 23.49
CA THR A 436 19.08 -1.64 22.97
C THR A 436 17.67 -1.28 22.48
N ARG A 437 16.96 -2.21 21.83
CA ARG A 437 15.57 -2.06 21.38
C ARG A 437 14.63 -1.83 22.55
N LYS A 438 14.76 -2.63 23.61
CA LYS A 438 14.01 -2.44 24.86
C LYS A 438 14.29 -1.06 25.48
N LEU A 439 15.55 -0.68 25.64
CA LEU A 439 15.94 0.63 26.21
C LEU A 439 15.45 1.84 25.38
N ARG A 440 15.34 1.67 24.06
CA ARG A 440 14.84 2.71 23.14
C ARG A 440 13.34 2.98 23.33
N GLY A 441 12.58 1.99 23.79
CA GLY A 441 11.13 2.10 23.93
C GLY A 441 10.34 1.53 22.76
N ALA A 442 10.96 0.67 21.93
CA ALA A 442 10.24 0.02 20.85
C ALA A 442 9.15 -0.89 21.41
N MET A 443 7.99 -0.86 20.77
CA MET A 443 6.87 -1.75 21.09
C MET A 443 7.04 -3.05 20.33
N ASP A 444 6.73 -4.16 21.00
CA ASP A 444 6.70 -5.49 20.41
C ASP A 444 5.36 -6.12 20.83
N PHE A 445 4.46 -6.28 19.86
CA PHE A 445 3.15 -6.87 20.09
C PHE A 445 3.22 -8.33 19.67
N GLU A 446 2.76 -9.23 20.54
CA GLU A 446 2.59 -10.63 20.17
C GLU A 446 1.35 -10.75 19.27
N THR A 447 1.59 -11.06 17.99
CA THR A 447 0.53 -11.39 17.03
C THR A 447 0.75 -12.81 16.53
N THR A 448 -0.34 -13.55 16.33
CA THR A 448 -0.28 -14.90 15.77
C THR A 448 -0.57 -14.82 14.29
N GLU A 449 0.48 -14.87 13.48
CA GLU A 449 0.34 -15.02 12.03
C GLU A 449 0.07 -16.49 11.69
N THR A 450 -0.73 -16.74 10.65
CA THR A 450 -1.10 -18.09 10.22
C THR A 450 -0.62 -18.35 8.79
N ARG A 451 -0.13 -19.57 8.55
CA ARG A 451 0.17 -20.09 7.21
C ARG A 451 -0.88 -21.13 6.81
N ILE A 452 -1.32 -21.05 5.56
CA ILE A 452 -2.22 -22.03 4.94
C ILE A 452 -1.36 -23.10 4.26
N GLU A 453 -1.56 -24.36 4.62
CA GLU A 453 -0.95 -25.51 3.95
C GLU A 453 -1.99 -26.19 3.05
N PHE A 454 -1.59 -26.47 1.82
CA PHE A 454 -2.45 -27.05 0.79
C PHE A 454 -2.14 -28.53 0.59
N ASP A 455 -3.17 -29.32 0.29
CA ASP A 455 -3.04 -30.70 -0.16
C ASP A 455 -2.67 -30.80 -1.66
N GLU A 456 -2.52 -32.03 -2.17
CA GLU A 456 -2.21 -32.29 -3.57
C GLU A 456 -3.27 -31.76 -4.56
N ASN A 457 -4.51 -31.56 -4.09
CA ASN A 457 -5.62 -31.03 -4.87
C ASN A 457 -5.76 -29.50 -4.77
N LYS A 458 -4.79 -28.82 -4.13
CA LYS A 458 -4.81 -27.37 -3.84
C LYS A 458 -5.96 -26.93 -2.93
N LYS A 459 -6.47 -27.84 -2.10
CA LYS A 459 -7.40 -27.49 -1.01
C LYS A 459 -6.64 -27.28 0.28
N ILE A 460 -7.20 -26.48 1.19
CA ILE A 460 -6.58 -26.28 2.49
C ILE A 460 -6.59 -27.59 3.26
N GLN A 461 -5.40 -28.06 3.63
CA GLN A 461 -5.22 -29.18 4.53
C GLN A 461 -5.24 -28.69 5.98
N TYR A 462 -4.42 -27.68 6.30
CA TYR A 462 -4.30 -27.10 7.64
C TYR A 462 -4.06 -25.59 7.58
N ILE A 463 -4.48 -24.90 8.65
CA ILE A 463 -4.10 -23.51 8.93
C ILE A 463 -3.28 -23.56 10.21
N ILE A 464 -1.98 -23.29 10.11
CA ILE A 464 -1.04 -23.43 11.23
C ILE A 464 -0.46 -22.09 11.65
N PRO A 465 -0.18 -21.86 12.95
CA PRO A 465 0.49 -20.66 13.40
C PRO A 465 1.96 -20.66 12.96
N VAL A 466 2.45 -19.50 12.53
CA VAL A 466 3.87 -19.30 12.22
C VAL A 466 4.64 -19.06 13.51
N ILE A 467 5.62 -19.92 13.80
CA ILE A 467 6.43 -19.82 15.02
C ILE A 467 7.66 -18.95 14.76
N ARG A 468 7.67 -17.74 15.34
CA ARG A 468 8.79 -16.80 15.27
C ARG A 468 9.91 -17.17 16.26
N ASN A 469 10.93 -17.88 15.77
CA ASN A 469 12.13 -18.27 16.54
C ASN A 469 13.23 -17.18 16.54
N ASP A 470 14.38 -17.45 17.18
CA ASP A 470 15.51 -16.52 17.25
C ASP A 470 16.15 -16.20 15.89
N ALA A 471 16.10 -17.13 14.92
CA ALA A 471 16.60 -16.89 13.56
C ALA A 471 15.83 -15.80 12.82
N HIS A 472 14.50 -15.75 13.01
CA HIS A 472 13.69 -14.65 12.47
C HIS A 472 14.08 -13.31 13.10
N LYS A 473 14.21 -13.29 14.44
CA LYS A 473 14.48 -12.07 15.21
C LYS A 473 15.87 -11.51 14.95
N LEU A 474 16.89 -12.36 14.78
CA LEU A 474 18.25 -11.91 14.50
C LEU A 474 18.37 -11.24 13.12
N ILE A 475 17.72 -11.81 12.09
CA ILE A 475 17.68 -11.21 10.76
C ILE A 475 16.91 -9.88 10.80
N GLU A 476 15.76 -9.83 11.47
CA GLU A 476 15.01 -8.58 11.65
C GLU A 476 15.87 -7.48 12.26
N GLU A 477 16.60 -7.75 13.36
CA GLU A 477 17.47 -6.74 13.99
C GLU A 477 18.63 -6.31 13.09
N CYS A 478 19.19 -7.23 12.28
CA CYS A 478 20.21 -6.88 11.29
C CYS A 478 19.65 -5.93 10.22
N MET A 479 18.46 -6.22 9.69
CA MET A 479 17.80 -5.37 8.69
C MET A 479 17.38 -4.03 9.28
N LEU A 480 16.87 -3.99 10.51
CA LEU A 480 16.57 -2.75 11.23
C LEU A 480 17.82 -1.88 11.39
N ALA A 481 18.96 -2.48 11.75
CA ALA A 481 20.22 -1.74 11.86
C ALA A 481 20.65 -1.13 10.52
N ALA A 482 20.57 -1.90 9.42
CA ALA A 482 20.88 -1.42 8.08
C ALA A 482 19.94 -0.29 7.64
N ASN A 483 18.63 -0.47 7.80
CA ASN A 483 17.59 0.52 7.46
C ASN A 483 17.78 1.85 8.21
N VAL A 484 18.12 1.81 9.50
CA VAL A 484 18.39 3.02 10.30
C VAL A 484 19.71 3.68 9.90
N ALA A 485 20.75 2.89 9.60
CA ALA A 485 22.01 3.42 9.09
C ALA A 485 21.79 4.13 7.74
N THR A 486 20.96 3.57 6.86
CA THR A 486 20.59 4.15 5.56
C THR A 486 19.81 5.44 5.74
N ALA A 487 18.79 5.45 6.60
CA ALA A 487 18.00 6.66 6.87
C ALA A 487 18.90 7.82 7.31
N ARG A 488 19.84 7.58 8.24
CA ARG A 488 20.79 8.60 8.70
C ARG A 488 21.76 9.07 7.62
N PHE A 489 22.18 8.16 6.74
CA PHE A 489 23.09 8.48 5.64
C PHE A 489 22.41 9.43 4.64
N LEU A 490 21.17 9.14 4.26
CA LEU A 490 20.40 9.96 3.32
C LEU A 490 19.94 11.27 3.94
N GLU A 491 19.48 11.26 5.20
CA GLU A 491 19.10 12.46 5.95
C GLU A 491 20.25 13.47 6.02
N LYS A 492 21.48 12.99 6.28
CA LYS A 492 22.68 13.84 6.31
C LYS A 492 23.01 14.43 4.93
N ALA A 493 22.76 13.70 3.86
CA ALA A 493 23.00 14.16 2.50
C ALA A 493 21.93 15.13 2.00
N GLN A 494 20.76 15.19 2.67
CA GLN A 494 19.59 15.98 2.26
C GLN A 494 19.13 15.67 0.83
N ILE A 495 19.36 14.43 0.38
CA ILE A 495 18.89 13.95 -0.92
C ILE A 495 17.38 13.63 -0.84
N PRO A 496 16.57 14.01 -1.83
CA PRO A 496 15.16 13.63 -1.88
C PRO A 496 15.01 12.11 -1.77
N THR A 497 14.26 11.64 -0.76
CA THR A 497 14.16 10.21 -0.44
C THR A 497 12.84 9.89 0.26
N LEU A 498 12.52 8.60 0.39
CA LEU A 498 11.37 8.12 1.14
C LEU A 498 11.78 7.63 2.53
N TYR A 499 11.00 8.01 3.53
CA TYR A 499 11.01 7.43 4.87
C TYR A 499 9.80 6.54 5.06
N ARG A 500 9.97 5.48 5.85
CA ARG A 500 8.88 4.64 6.34
C ARG A 500 8.44 5.21 7.68
N VAL A 501 7.46 6.11 7.62
CA VAL A 501 6.95 6.83 8.78
C VAL A 501 5.83 6.05 9.44
N HIS A 502 5.87 5.99 10.77
CA HIS A 502 4.74 5.58 11.60
C HIS A 502 4.50 6.71 12.58
N ALA A 503 3.52 7.56 12.28
CA ALA A 503 3.21 8.73 13.10
C ALA A 503 2.60 8.33 14.45
N ALA A 504 2.66 9.25 15.42
CA ALA A 504 2.06 9.04 16.73
C ALA A 504 0.52 8.86 16.63
N PRO A 505 -0.10 8.11 17.57
CA PRO A 505 -1.55 7.98 17.66
C PRO A 505 -2.29 9.31 17.76
N GLU A 506 -3.52 9.35 17.22
CA GLU A 506 -4.41 10.51 17.33
C GLU A 506 -4.87 10.77 18.79
N GLU A 507 -5.11 12.03 19.16
CA GLU A 507 -5.49 12.42 20.54
C GLU A 507 -6.77 11.71 21.00
N ASP A 508 -7.75 11.53 20.11
CA ASP A 508 -9.00 10.82 20.41
C ASP A 508 -8.76 9.32 20.67
N LYS A 509 -7.88 8.69 19.89
CA LYS A 509 -7.51 7.27 20.07
C LYS A 509 -6.76 7.06 21.38
N VAL A 510 -5.85 7.98 21.74
CA VAL A 510 -5.16 7.98 23.02
C VAL A 510 -6.13 8.16 24.19
N THR A 511 -7.12 9.05 24.05
CA THR A 511 -8.12 9.30 25.08
C THR A 511 -9.00 8.07 25.31
N ALA A 512 -9.49 7.45 24.24
CA ALA A 512 -10.24 6.19 24.32
C ALA A 512 -9.42 5.06 24.96
N LEU A 513 -8.14 4.91 24.56
CA LEU A 513 -7.23 3.93 25.15
C LEU A 513 -7.03 4.19 26.66
N ARG A 514 -6.88 5.45 27.09
CA ARG A 514 -6.75 5.80 28.51
C ARG A 514 -8.00 5.46 29.31
N GLN A 515 -9.17 5.72 28.75
CA GLN A 515 -10.43 5.39 29.41
C GLN A 515 -10.52 3.87 29.59
N PHE A 516 -10.23 3.10 28.53
CA PHE A 516 -10.17 1.64 28.58
C PHE A 516 -9.17 1.12 29.63
N LEU A 517 -7.92 1.61 29.61
CA LEU A 517 -6.88 1.20 30.56
C LEU A 517 -7.25 1.57 32.01
N GLY A 518 -7.81 2.76 32.22
CA GLY A 518 -8.20 3.27 33.54
C GLY A 518 -9.22 2.36 34.24
N GLU A 519 -10.12 1.74 33.48
CA GLU A 519 -11.08 0.77 34.01
C GLU A 519 -10.44 -0.54 34.47
N LEU A 520 -9.31 -0.92 33.88
CA LEU A 520 -8.52 -2.09 34.27
C LEU A 520 -7.52 -1.77 35.40
N GLY A 521 -7.57 -0.55 35.93
CA GLY A 521 -6.61 -0.05 36.93
C GLY A 521 -5.22 0.25 36.33
N LEU A 522 -5.12 0.38 35.01
CA LEU A 522 -3.88 0.67 34.29
C LEU A 522 -3.84 2.15 33.87
N GLN A 523 -2.64 2.67 33.66
CA GLN A 523 -2.45 4.07 33.25
C GLN A 523 -1.46 4.16 32.10
N LEU A 524 -1.82 4.91 31.05
CA LEU A 524 -0.91 5.34 30.00
C LEU A 524 -0.36 6.73 30.33
N SER A 525 0.92 6.77 30.71
CA SER A 525 1.67 8.00 31.01
C SER A 525 1.91 8.89 29.78
N GLY A 526 2.64 9.99 29.92
CA GLY A 526 3.07 10.81 28.78
C GLY A 526 2.16 11.98 28.38
N GLY A 527 1.16 12.33 29.19
CA GLY A 527 0.31 13.50 28.95
C GLY A 527 -0.45 13.43 27.62
N LYS A 528 -0.79 14.56 26.98
CA LYS A 528 -1.61 14.53 25.75
C LYS A 528 -0.99 13.72 24.59
N LYS A 529 0.34 13.69 24.48
CA LYS A 529 1.08 13.01 23.41
C LYS A 529 2.05 11.98 24.01
N PRO A 530 1.57 10.78 24.40
CA PRO A 530 2.43 9.72 24.91
C PRO A 530 3.48 9.30 23.89
N GLY A 531 4.71 9.06 24.35
CA GLY A 531 5.79 8.52 23.53
C GLY A 531 5.83 6.98 23.55
N PRO A 532 6.68 6.35 22.72
CA PRO A 532 6.79 4.89 22.66
C PRO A 532 7.15 4.24 24.02
N LYS A 533 7.98 4.91 24.83
CA LYS A 533 8.32 4.46 26.19
C LYS A 533 7.12 4.43 27.15
N ASP A 534 6.10 5.25 26.92
CA ASP A 534 4.88 5.24 27.74
C ASP A 534 4.04 3.99 27.44
N PHE A 535 3.91 3.64 26.15
CA PHE A 535 3.28 2.40 25.73
C PHE A 535 4.05 1.19 26.23
N GLN A 536 5.37 1.17 26.08
CA GLN A 536 6.20 0.07 26.55
C GLN A 536 6.12 -0.13 28.08
N ARG A 537 6.06 0.94 28.87
CA ARG A 537 5.82 0.83 30.32
C ARG A 537 4.49 0.17 30.64
N THR A 538 3.45 0.51 29.87
CA THR A 538 2.12 -0.09 30.00
C THR A 538 2.17 -1.58 29.62
N MET A 539 2.84 -1.94 28.52
CA MET A 539 3.06 -3.33 28.10
C MET A 539 3.78 -4.16 29.18
N ASN A 540 4.85 -3.61 29.76
CA ASN A 540 5.57 -4.31 30.83
C ASN A 540 4.71 -4.52 32.08
N ALA A 541 3.75 -3.61 32.35
CA ALA A 541 2.86 -3.71 33.50
C ALA A 541 1.74 -4.75 33.32
N ILE A 542 1.48 -5.20 32.09
CA ILE A 542 0.45 -6.20 31.79
C ILE A 542 1.00 -7.62 31.66
N GLU A 543 2.31 -7.80 31.81
CA GLU A 543 2.94 -9.10 31.73
C GLU A 543 2.37 -10.05 32.81
N GLY A 544 2.02 -11.27 32.41
CA GLY A 544 1.40 -12.27 33.29
C GLY A 544 -0.09 -12.02 33.64
N ARG A 545 -0.72 -10.98 33.11
CA ARG A 545 -2.16 -10.77 33.30
C ARG A 545 -3.01 -11.68 32.39
N PRO A 546 -4.17 -12.18 32.85
CA PRO A 546 -5.05 -13.01 32.04
C PRO A 546 -5.68 -12.24 30.86
N ASP A 547 -5.76 -10.91 30.96
CA ASP A 547 -6.31 -10.00 29.94
C ASP A 547 -5.22 -9.32 29.08
N LYS A 548 -3.96 -9.79 29.12
CA LYS A 548 -2.83 -9.24 28.31
C LYS A 548 -3.20 -9.08 26.84
N HIS A 549 -3.68 -10.15 26.21
CA HIS A 549 -4.02 -10.17 24.78
C HIS A 549 -5.10 -9.13 24.40
N LEU A 550 -6.12 -8.96 25.26
CA LEU A 550 -7.14 -7.94 25.08
C LEU A 550 -6.51 -6.54 25.09
N ILE A 551 -5.67 -6.26 26.08
CA ILE A 551 -5.04 -4.94 26.25
C ILE A 551 -4.09 -4.65 25.08
N GLU A 552 -3.27 -5.61 24.67
CA GLU A 552 -2.38 -5.49 23.51
C GLU A 552 -3.15 -5.21 22.22
N THR A 553 -4.28 -5.89 22.02
CA THR A 553 -5.15 -5.68 20.86
C THR A 553 -5.71 -4.26 20.82
N VAL A 554 -6.22 -3.74 21.96
CA VAL A 554 -6.74 -2.37 22.03
C VAL A 554 -5.62 -1.33 21.87
N MET A 555 -4.44 -1.58 22.44
CA MET A 555 -3.25 -0.75 22.26
C MET A 555 -2.82 -0.71 20.78
N LEU A 556 -2.73 -1.87 20.11
CA LEU A 556 -2.36 -1.95 18.70
C LEU A 556 -3.37 -1.20 17.81
N ARG A 557 -4.68 -1.36 18.07
CA ARG A 557 -5.75 -0.65 17.34
C ARG A 557 -5.78 0.87 17.57
N SER A 558 -5.06 1.38 18.57
CA SER A 558 -4.88 2.81 18.80
C SER A 558 -3.77 3.43 17.93
N LEU A 559 -2.86 2.60 17.40
CA LEU A 559 -1.73 3.04 16.59
C LEU A 559 -2.15 3.35 15.15
N LYS A 560 -1.33 4.14 14.45
CA LYS A 560 -1.51 4.42 13.03
C LYS A 560 -0.86 3.35 12.17
N GLN A 561 -1.29 3.24 10.92
CA GLN A 561 -0.55 2.48 9.92
C GLN A 561 0.72 3.24 9.52
N ALA A 562 1.76 2.49 9.18
CA ALA A 562 2.98 3.06 8.61
C ALA A 562 2.79 3.37 7.12
N LEU A 563 3.51 4.36 6.61
CA LEU A 563 3.36 4.88 5.25
C LEU A 563 4.69 5.40 4.69
N TYR A 564 4.81 5.42 3.37
CA TYR A 564 5.96 5.97 2.66
C TYR A 564 5.75 7.46 2.39
N VAL A 565 6.59 8.29 2.96
CA VAL A 565 6.54 9.76 2.81
C VAL A 565 7.93 10.33 2.68
N GLU A 566 8.04 11.46 1.99
CA GLU A 566 9.30 12.16 1.81
C GLU A 566 9.76 12.86 3.10
N ALA A 567 8.81 13.38 3.89
CA ALA A 567 9.11 14.03 5.16
C ALA A 567 9.41 13.01 6.27
N ASN A 568 10.54 13.16 6.95
CA ASN A 568 10.88 12.32 8.10
C ASN A 568 10.13 12.77 9.36
N GLU A 569 9.15 11.98 9.79
CA GLU A 569 8.44 12.15 11.07
C GLU A 569 8.77 11.05 12.09
N GLY A 570 9.76 10.21 11.78
CA GLY A 570 10.16 9.06 12.58
C GLY A 570 9.19 7.88 12.51
N HIS A 571 9.48 6.85 13.31
CA HIS A 571 8.72 5.61 13.36
C HIS A 571 8.36 5.29 14.81
N PHE A 572 7.12 5.58 15.20
CA PHE A 572 6.59 5.44 16.55
C PHE A 572 6.71 4.01 17.09
N GLY A 573 6.26 3.01 16.32
CA GLY A 573 6.32 1.58 16.68
C GLY A 573 7.72 1.09 17.09
N LEU A 574 8.71 1.35 16.24
CA LEU A 574 10.10 0.96 16.42
C LEU A 574 10.91 1.94 17.29
N ALA A 575 10.31 3.06 17.69
CA ALA A 575 10.93 4.17 18.43
C ALA A 575 12.21 4.72 17.76
N TYR A 576 12.23 4.82 16.43
CA TYR A 576 13.32 5.45 15.68
C TYR A 576 12.96 6.87 15.24
N SER A 577 13.94 7.78 15.26
CA SER A 577 13.78 9.16 14.75
C SER A 577 13.80 9.25 13.23
N ALA A 578 14.41 8.28 12.57
CA ALA A 578 14.50 8.17 11.12
C ALA A 578 14.54 6.68 10.76
N TYR A 579 13.73 6.26 9.79
CA TYR A 579 13.66 4.88 9.33
C TYR A 579 13.25 4.85 7.86
N THR A 580 13.96 4.07 7.04
CA THR A 580 13.63 3.85 5.64
C THR A 580 13.84 2.38 5.28
N HIS A 581 13.12 1.89 4.28
CA HIS A 581 13.30 0.52 3.79
C HIS A 581 14.40 0.50 2.72
N PHE A 582 15.44 -0.31 2.94
CA PHE A 582 16.60 -0.48 2.07
C PHE A 582 16.84 -1.95 1.69
N THR A 583 16.28 -2.88 2.48
CA THR A 583 16.72 -4.28 2.54
C THR A 583 15.89 -5.24 1.67
N SER A 584 14.95 -4.76 0.85
CA SER A 584 14.13 -5.63 -0.01
C SER A 584 13.79 -5.04 -1.40
N PRO A 585 14.78 -4.57 -2.18
CA PRO A 585 14.57 -3.95 -3.49
C PRO A 585 14.03 -4.90 -4.57
N ILE A 586 14.11 -6.22 -4.41
CA ILE A 586 13.52 -7.18 -5.37
C ILE A 586 11.99 -7.10 -5.36
N ARG A 587 11.41 -6.80 -4.19
CA ARG A 587 9.96 -6.89 -3.95
C ARG A 587 9.31 -5.58 -3.47
N ARG A 588 10.09 -4.50 -3.27
CA ARG A 588 9.57 -3.18 -2.88
C ARG A 588 10.24 -2.08 -3.69
N TYR A 589 9.42 -1.32 -4.42
CA TYR A 589 9.88 -0.21 -5.24
C TYR A 589 10.51 0.94 -4.41
N PRO A 590 10.03 1.28 -3.20
CA PRO A 590 10.70 2.26 -2.36
C PRO A 590 12.17 1.91 -2.08
N ASP A 591 12.48 0.64 -1.79
CA ASP A 591 13.85 0.19 -1.57
C ASP A 591 14.72 0.38 -2.83
N LEU A 592 14.16 0.17 -4.03
CA LEU A 592 14.84 0.48 -5.30
C LEU A 592 15.17 1.98 -5.46
N LEU A 593 14.25 2.87 -5.05
CA LEU A 593 14.51 4.32 -5.02
C LEU A 593 15.62 4.68 -4.03
N ILE A 594 15.61 4.06 -2.84
CA ILE A 594 16.68 4.20 -1.85
C ILE A 594 18.02 3.74 -2.44
N HIS A 595 18.04 2.65 -3.18
CA HIS A 595 19.25 2.16 -3.83
C HIS A 595 19.81 3.14 -4.85
N ARG A 596 18.94 3.76 -5.66
CA ARG A 596 19.33 4.83 -6.60
C ARG A 596 19.91 6.05 -5.88
N ALA A 597 19.29 6.48 -4.78
CA ALA A 597 19.79 7.60 -3.98
C ALA A 597 21.19 7.30 -3.39
N ILE A 598 21.39 6.09 -2.84
CA ILE A 598 22.71 5.68 -2.34
C ILE A 598 23.71 5.63 -3.49
N GLY A 599 23.35 5.00 -4.62
CA GLY A 599 24.20 4.90 -5.80
C GLY A 599 24.69 6.26 -6.29
N HIS A 600 23.79 7.24 -6.42
CA HIS A 600 24.10 8.62 -6.81
C HIS A 600 25.13 9.27 -5.89
N LEU A 601 24.98 9.09 -4.57
CA LEU A 601 25.92 9.61 -3.58
C LEU A 601 27.27 8.89 -3.62
N LEU A 602 27.28 7.57 -3.88
CA LEU A 602 28.53 6.79 -4.02
C LEU A 602 29.33 7.18 -5.26
N ASP A 603 28.64 7.62 -6.32
CA ASP A 603 29.26 8.11 -7.55
C ASP A 603 29.79 9.55 -7.39
N ASN A 604 29.62 10.17 -6.21
CA ASN A 604 30.00 11.55 -5.86
C ASN A 604 29.32 12.61 -6.73
N ASN A 605 28.13 12.30 -7.24
CA ASN A 605 27.35 13.27 -8.00
C ASN A 605 26.75 14.32 -7.04
N PRO A 606 26.62 15.60 -7.47
CA PRO A 606 25.95 16.63 -6.71
C PRO A 606 24.49 16.28 -6.40
N VAL A 607 24.00 16.62 -5.21
CA VAL A 607 22.64 16.29 -4.76
C VAL A 607 21.56 16.94 -5.63
N ASP A 608 21.84 18.14 -6.13
CA ASP A 608 20.98 18.90 -7.04
C ASP A 608 20.88 18.30 -8.45
N GLU A 609 21.80 17.40 -8.81
CA GLU A 609 21.75 16.62 -10.05
C GLU A 609 21.00 15.28 -9.88
N PHE A 610 20.49 14.99 -8.67
CA PHE A 610 19.71 13.77 -8.46
C PHE A 610 18.42 13.81 -9.28
N SER A 611 18.13 12.72 -9.98
CA SER A 611 17.05 12.69 -10.98
C SER A 611 15.64 12.77 -10.40
N TYR A 612 15.47 12.57 -9.09
CA TYR A 612 14.17 12.66 -8.43
C TYR A 612 14.08 13.92 -7.59
N THR A 613 13.00 14.67 -7.79
CA THR A 613 12.69 15.83 -6.97
C THR A 613 11.93 15.43 -5.69
N HIS A 614 11.80 16.36 -4.75
CA HIS A 614 10.92 16.17 -3.58
C HIS A 614 9.45 15.92 -4.00
N GLU A 615 8.99 16.53 -5.11
CA GLU A 615 7.65 16.32 -5.63
C GLU A 615 7.48 14.89 -6.18
N ASP A 616 8.48 14.38 -6.89
CA ASP A 616 8.50 12.99 -7.35
C ASP A 616 8.45 12.01 -6.19
N MET A 617 9.26 12.22 -5.16
CA MET A 617 9.26 11.38 -3.96
C MET A 617 7.90 11.43 -3.24
N ASN A 618 7.27 12.59 -3.13
CA ASN A 618 5.94 12.70 -2.52
C ASN A 618 4.88 11.91 -3.33
N ARG A 619 4.91 12.02 -4.67
CA ARG A 619 4.02 11.25 -5.56
C ARG A 619 4.29 9.75 -5.47
N LEU A 620 5.55 9.32 -5.52
CA LEU A 620 5.95 7.92 -5.47
C LEU A 620 5.67 7.30 -4.09
N GLY A 621 5.83 8.05 -3.00
CA GLY A 621 5.51 7.60 -1.64
C GLY A 621 4.01 7.36 -1.44
N LYS A 622 3.16 8.25 -1.96
CA LYS A 622 1.70 8.04 -1.98
C LYS A 622 1.32 6.81 -2.79
N HIS A 623 1.91 6.65 -3.97
CA HIS A 623 1.68 5.49 -4.83
C HIS A 623 2.11 4.18 -4.15
N ALA A 624 3.32 4.11 -3.61
CA ALA A 624 3.83 2.91 -2.93
C ALA A 624 3.00 2.53 -1.69
N SER A 625 2.54 3.52 -0.92
CA SER A 625 1.63 3.28 0.22
C SER A 625 0.26 2.77 -0.24
N MET A 626 -0.22 3.23 -1.39
CA MET A 626 -1.46 2.75 -1.99
C MET A 626 -1.32 1.31 -2.50
N THR A 627 -0.24 0.99 -3.22
CA THR A 627 -0.03 -0.37 -3.76
C THR A 627 0.19 -1.41 -2.65
N GLU A 628 0.84 -1.02 -1.55
CA GLU A 628 0.99 -1.86 -0.35
C GLU A 628 -0.39 -2.20 0.25
N ARG A 629 -1.23 -1.18 0.49
CA ARG A 629 -2.60 -1.41 1.02
C ARG A 629 -3.45 -2.27 0.08
N ARG A 630 -3.38 -2.00 -1.22
CA ARG A 630 -4.06 -2.81 -2.24
C ARG A 630 -3.65 -4.28 -2.17
N ALA A 631 -2.35 -4.54 -2.02
CA ALA A 631 -1.83 -5.90 -1.91
C ALA A 631 -2.32 -6.58 -0.61
N ASP A 632 -2.28 -5.88 0.52
CA ASP A 632 -2.76 -6.40 1.81
C ASP A 632 -4.27 -6.72 1.78
N GLU A 633 -5.08 -5.83 1.19
CA GLU A 633 -6.52 -6.02 1.05
C GLU A 633 -6.86 -7.23 0.16
N ALA A 634 -6.22 -7.34 -1.01
CA ALA A 634 -6.40 -8.48 -1.90
C ALA A 634 -5.98 -9.80 -1.26
N THR A 635 -4.85 -9.83 -0.55
CA THR A 635 -4.39 -11.05 0.15
C THR A 635 -5.35 -11.44 1.27
N ARG A 636 -5.83 -10.48 2.07
CA ARG A 636 -6.84 -10.74 3.11
C ARG A 636 -8.13 -11.29 2.54
N GLU A 637 -8.55 -10.78 1.39
CA GLU A 637 -9.76 -11.22 0.70
C GLU A 637 -9.65 -12.68 0.24
N VAL A 638 -8.52 -13.03 -0.39
CA VAL A 638 -8.22 -14.43 -0.78
C VAL A 638 -8.16 -15.33 0.45
N VAL A 639 -7.47 -14.93 1.51
CA VAL A 639 -7.41 -15.70 2.76
C VAL A 639 -8.82 -15.89 3.36
N SER A 640 -9.67 -14.86 3.32
CA SER A 640 -11.04 -14.94 3.83
C SER A 640 -11.88 -15.91 3.00
N TRP A 641 -11.75 -15.87 1.67
CA TRP A 641 -12.41 -16.82 0.77
C TRP A 641 -11.97 -18.25 1.09
N LEU A 642 -10.66 -18.51 1.11
CA LEU A 642 -10.08 -19.81 1.40
C LEU A 642 -10.54 -20.33 2.77
N LYS A 643 -10.54 -19.47 3.80
CA LYS A 643 -11.06 -19.83 5.13
C LYS A 643 -12.55 -20.20 5.09
N CYS A 644 -13.36 -19.49 4.32
CA CYS A 644 -14.78 -19.85 4.15
C CYS A 644 -14.93 -21.21 3.45
N GLU A 645 -14.18 -21.47 2.37
CA GLU A 645 -14.19 -22.78 1.69
C GLU A 645 -13.81 -23.90 2.67
N TYR A 646 -12.74 -23.69 3.44
CA TYR A 646 -12.29 -24.63 4.46
C TYR A 646 -13.31 -24.86 5.57
N MET A 647 -14.25 -23.94 5.84
CA MET A 647 -15.27 -24.11 6.86
C MET A 647 -16.55 -24.80 6.35
N GLN A 648 -16.72 -25.00 5.04
CA GLN A 648 -17.96 -25.58 4.49
C GLN A 648 -18.23 -27.00 4.98
N ASP A 649 -17.20 -27.82 5.13
CA ASP A 649 -17.31 -29.20 5.64
C ASP A 649 -17.41 -29.28 7.17
N LYS A 650 -17.31 -28.13 7.86
CA LYS A 650 -17.42 -27.97 9.31
C LYS A 650 -18.78 -27.43 9.75
N LEU A 651 -19.71 -27.24 8.81
CA LEU A 651 -21.09 -26.84 9.11
C LEU A 651 -21.72 -27.81 10.13
N GLY A 652 -22.30 -27.27 11.19
CA GLY A 652 -22.91 -28.03 12.29
C GLY A 652 -21.91 -28.60 13.31
N GLN A 653 -20.61 -28.36 13.16
CA GLN A 653 -19.61 -28.74 14.16
C GLN A 653 -19.44 -27.65 15.23
N VAL A 654 -18.99 -28.06 16.42
CA VAL A 654 -18.82 -27.19 17.58
C VAL A 654 -17.33 -26.98 17.85
N PHE A 655 -16.95 -25.72 18.05
CA PHE A 655 -15.58 -25.31 18.32
C PHE A 655 -15.50 -24.41 19.53
N LYS A 656 -14.35 -24.47 20.20
CA LYS A 656 -13.95 -23.44 21.17
C LYS A 656 -13.30 -22.30 20.42
N GLY A 657 -13.47 -21.10 20.94
CA GLY A 657 -12.85 -19.92 20.38
C GLY A 657 -12.82 -18.77 21.36
N ARG A 658 -12.30 -17.65 20.87
CA ARG A 658 -12.16 -16.41 21.63
C ARG A 658 -12.80 -15.26 20.88
N ILE A 659 -13.47 -14.37 21.60
CA ILE A 659 -14.02 -13.15 21.00
C ILE A 659 -12.86 -12.27 20.51
N SER A 660 -12.74 -12.08 19.19
CA SER A 660 -11.70 -11.28 18.51
C SER A 660 -12.14 -9.84 18.20
N ALA A 661 -13.46 -9.60 18.12
CA ALA A 661 -14.04 -8.27 18.01
C ALA A 661 -15.45 -8.20 18.60
N VAL A 662 -15.85 -6.99 19.02
CA VAL A 662 -17.19 -6.71 19.53
C VAL A 662 -17.74 -5.48 18.80
N THR A 663 -18.96 -5.60 18.30
CA THR A 663 -19.66 -4.54 17.57
C THR A 663 -21.06 -4.33 18.14
N SER A 664 -21.78 -3.33 17.63
CA SER A 664 -23.18 -3.09 18.03
C SER A 664 -24.16 -4.17 17.58
N PHE A 665 -23.83 -4.92 16.53
CA PHE A 665 -24.71 -5.93 15.94
C PHE A 665 -24.29 -7.38 16.27
N GLY A 666 -23.18 -7.58 16.98
CA GLY A 666 -22.72 -8.92 17.34
C GLY A 666 -21.26 -8.96 17.82
N ILE A 667 -20.77 -10.18 18.02
CA ILE A 667 -19.38 -10.48 18.40
C ILE A 667 -18.74 -11.36 17.32
N PHE A 668 -17.46 -11.13 17.06
CA PHE A 668 -16.67 -12.01 16.21
C PHE A 668 -15.86 -12.96 17.09
N VAL A 669 -15.83 -14.23 16.72
CA VAL A 669 -15.15 -15.29 17.46
C VAL A 669 -14.11 -15.91 16.55
N GLU A 670 -12.86 -15.93 16.98
CA GLU A 670 -11.79 -16.69 16.33
C GLU A 670 -11.74 -18.09 16.95
N LEU A 671 -11.79 -19.13 16.11
CA LEU A 671 -11.75 -20.52 16.55
C LEU A 671 -10.34 -20.94 16.96
N ASP A 672 -10.23 -21.62 18.09
CA ASP A 672 -8.97 -22.22 18.56
C ASP A 672 -8.50 -23.28 17.54
N GLU A 673 -7.18 -23.38 17.32
CA GLU A 673 -6.49 -24.33 16.41
C GLU A 673 -6.79 -24.16 14.90
N ILE A 674 -7.93 -23.58 14.55
CA ILE A 674 -8.36 -23.35 13.15
C ILE A 674 -8.05 -21.92 12.71
N TYR A 675 -8.01 -20.96 13.64
CA TYR A 675 -7.70 -19.55 13.40
C TYR A 675 -8.61 -18.92 12.33
N VAL A 676 -9.87 -19.33 12.31
CA VAL A 676 -10.91 -18.75 11.44
C VAL A 676 -11.86 -17.93 12.30
N GLU A 677 -12.19 -16.74 11.82
CA GLU A 677 -13.12 -15.83 12.46
C GLU A 677 -14.53 -15.96 11.85
N GLY A 678 -15.55 -15.92 12.71
CA GLY A 678 -16.95 -15.87 12.30
C GLY A 678 -17.80 -15.00 13.23
N LEU A 679 -18.95 -14.56 12.72
CA LEU A 679 -19.86 -13.64 13.39
C LEU A 679 -20.91 -14.40 14.20
N VAL A 680 -21.02 -14.08 15.49
CA VAL A 680 -22.22 -14.37 16.28
C VAL A 680 -23.08 -13.11 16.31
N HIS A 681 -24.19 -13.12 15.57
CA HIS A 681 -25.10 -11.98 15.54
C HIS A 681 -25.81 -11.81 16.89
N VAL A 682 -26.13 -10.57 17.25
CA VAL A 682 -26.77 -10.23 18.54
C VAL A 682 -28.09 -10.96 18.79
N THR A 683 -28.81 -11.32 17.73
CA THR A 683 -30.07 -12.07 17.81
C THR A 683 -29.87 -13.55 18.16
N SER A 684 -28.67 -14.08 17.91
CA SER A 684 -28.29 -15.47 18.24
C SER A 684 -27.70 -15.57 19.65
N LEU A 685 -27.41 -14.44 20.30
CA LEU A 685 -27.04 -14.41 21.71
C LEU A 685 -28.25 -14.74 22.59
N LYS A 686 -27.99 -15.01 23.87
CA LYS A 686 -29.05 -15.23 24.87
C LYS A 686 -30.08 -14.10 24.83
N ASN A 687 -31.35 -14.45 24.96
CA ASN A 687 -32.46 -13.52 24.77
C ASN A 687 -32.41 -12.33 25.76
N ASP A 688 -31.88 -11.20 25.31
CA ASP A 688 -31.76 -9.95 26.05
C ASP A 688 -31.62 -8.75 25.10
N TYR A 689 -31.76 -7.54 25.62
CA TYR A 689 -31.42 -6.32 24.89
C TYR A 689 -29.98 -5.95 25.18
N TYR A 690 -29.12 -6.06 24.17
CA TYR A 690 -27.70 -5.76 24.33
C TYR A 690 -27.40 -4.29 24.03
N THR A 691 -26.66 -3.66 24.95
CA THR A 691 -26.06 -2.34 24.74
C THR A 691 -24.58 -2.51 24.45
N PHE A 692 -24.10 -1.92 23.36
CA PHE A 692 -22.69 -1.91 23.01
C PHE A 692 -21.97 -0.79 23.74
N ASP A 693 -20.94 -1.18 24.49
CA ASP A 693 -20.00 -0.26 25.10
C ASP A 693 -18.71 -0.26 24.26
N SER A 694 -18.57 0.77 23.43
CA SER A 694 -17.47 0.92 22.49
C SER A 694 -16.12 1.15 23.18
N VAL A 695 -16.13 1.73 24.40
CA VAL A 695 -14.91 1.98 25.16
C VAL A 695 -14.41 0.69 25.78
N LYS A 696 -15.33 -0.09 26.34
CA LYS A 696 -14.99 -1.34 27.05
C LYS A 696 -14.93 -2.56 26.14
N HIS A 697 -15.19 -2.38 24.85
CA HIS A 697 -15.27 -3.44 23.85
C HIS A 697 -16.13 -4.62 24.34
N ARG A 698 -17.36 -4.33 24.78
CA ARG A 698 -18.27 -5.35 25.32
C ARG A 698 -19.74 -5.10 24.96
N LEU A 699 -20.50 -6.19 24.88
CA LEU A 699 -21.96 -6.17 24.80
C LEU A 699 -22.54 -6.54 26.17
N ILE A 700 -23.47 -5.71 26.67
CA ILE A 700 -24.07 -5.88 27.99
C ILE A 700 -25.58 -6.09 27.83
N GLY A 701 -26.07 -7.23 28.30
CA GLY A 701 -27.49 -7.54 28.36
C GLY A 701 -28.18 -6.70 29.45
N ALA A 702 -29.23 -5.98 29.08
CA ALA A 702 -29.93 -5.04 29.96
C ALA A 702 -30.67 -5.72 31.12
N ARG A 703 -31.18 -6.94 30.92
CA ARG A 703 -31.99 -7.65 31.93
C ARG A 703 -31.26 -8.83 32.56
N GLY A 704 -30.63 -9.66 31.74
CA GLY A 704 -29.92 -10.86 32.17
C GLY A 704 -28.52 -10.57 32.72
N GLY A 705 -27.99 -9.37 32.48
CA GLY A 705 -26.66 -8.98 32.94
C GLY A 705 -25.51 -9.74 32.28
N TYR A 706 -25.79 -10.51 31.22
CA TYR A 706 -24.78 -11.21 30.43
C TYR A 706 -23.83 -10.19 29.80
N VAL A 707 -22.53 -10.45 29.90
CA VAL A 707 -21.49 -9.58 29.33
C VAL A 707 -20.60 -10.41 28.43
N TYR A 708 -20.52 -10.02 27.16
CA TYR A 708 -19.56 -10.57 26.21
C TYR A 708 -18.48 -9.53 25.96
N ARG A 709 -17.23 -9.86 26.28
CA ARG A 709 -16.09 -8.94 26.20
C ARG A 709 -15.10 -9.46 25.17
N LEU A 710 -14.41 -8.54 24.53
CA LEU A 710 -13.24 -8.85 23.72
C LEU A 710 -12.26 -9.72 24.54
N GLY A 711 -11.82 -10.84 23.97
CA GLY A 711 -10.93 -11.80 24.63
C GLY A 711 -11.60 -12.88 25.46
N ASP A 712 -12.91 -12.83 25.72
CA ASP A 712 -13.61 -13.91 26.43
C ASP A 712 -13.59 -15.21 25.59
N LYS A 713 -13.50 -16.35 26.28
CA LYS A 713 -13.62 -17.66 25.65
C LYS A 713 -15.10 -18.04 25.51
N MET A 714 -15.46 -18.66 24.40
CA MET A 714 -16.79 -19.20 24.20
C MET A 714 -16.78 -20.41 23.27
N THR A 715 -17.83 -21.21 23.38
CA THR A 715 -18.06 -22.37 22.52
C THR A 715 -19.14 -21.99 21.49
N VAL A 716 -18.86 -22.23 20.21
CA VAL A 716 -19.73 -21.87 19.10
C VAL A 716 -19.97 -23.03 18.15
N LEU A 717 -21.17 -23.05 17.56
CA LEU A 717 -21.57 -23.93 16.47
C LEU A 717 -21.38 -23.19 15.14
N VAL A 718 -20.83 -23.86 14.13
CA VAL A 718 -20.80 -23.34 12.75
C VAL A 718 -22.20 -23.43 12.15
N ALA A 719 -22.94 -22.32 12.13
CA ALA A 719 -24.34 -22.28 11.74
C ALA A 719 -24.53 -22.09 10.23
N ARG A 720 -23.72 -21.21 9.62
CA ARG A 720 -23.77 -20.93 8.18
C ARG A 720 -22.40 -20.55 7.65
N VAL A 721 -22.12 -20.95 6.42
CA VAL A 721 -20.94 -20.51 5.66
C VAL A 721 -21.43 -19.97 4.33
N ASP A 722 -21.14 -18.72 4.04
CA ASP A 722 -21.53 -18.01 2.82
C ASP A 722 -20.28 -17.60 2.04
N LEU A 723 -20.04 -18.27 0.91
CA LEU A 723 -18.87 -17.99 0.07
C LEU A 723 -19.01 -16.71 -0.74
N ASP A 724 -20.22 -16.36 -1.15
CA ASP A 724 -20.48 -15.15 -1.93
C ASP A 724 -20.24 -13.91 -1.08
N GLU A 725 -20.69 -13.94 0.18
CA GLU A 725 -20.42 -12.86 1.12
C GLU A 725 -19.06 -12.97 1.80
N ARG A 726 -18.38 -14.12 1.69
CA ARG A 726 -17.15 -14.49 2.42
C ARG A 726 -17.34 -14.33 3.93
N LYS A 727 -18.45 -14.87 4.44
CA LYS A 727 -18.87 -14.79 5.84
C LYS A 727 -19.12 -16.17 6.42
N ILE A 728 -18.83 -16.29 7.71
CA ILE A 728 -19.15 -17.46 8.50
C ILE A 728 -19.97 -16.97 9.69
N ASP A 729 -21.16 -17.54 9.87
CA ASP A 729 -22.04 -17.24 11.00
C ASP A 729 -21.95 -18.36 12.03
N PHE A 730 -21.89 -17.95 13.28
CA PHE A 730 -21.79 -18.79 14.45
C PHE A 730 -23.00 -18.62 15.37
N GLU A 731 -23.34 -19.68 16.08
CA GLU A 731 -24.31 -19.66 17.17
C GLU A 731 -23.64 -20.07 18.48
N PRO A 732 -23.92 -19.40 19.62
CA PRO A 732 -23.40 -19.84 20.91
C PRO A 732 -23.95 -21.22 21.28
N VAL A 733 -23.09 -22.09 21.79
CA VAL A 733 -23.52 -23.35 22.41
C VAL A 733 -23.65 -23.12 23.90
N GLU A 734 -24.82 -23.42 24.47
CA GLU A 734 -24.97 -23.42 25.93
C GLU A 734 -24.27 -24.64 26.52
N GLU A 735 -23.27 -24.43 27.37
CA GLU A 735 -22.79 -25.49 28.25
C GLU A 735 -23.91 -25.81 29.25
N THR A 736 -24.69 -26.86 29.00
CA THR A 736 -25.46 -27.51 30.06
C THR A 736 -24.45 -27.99 31.10
N ALA A 737 -24.41 -27.33 32.25
CA ALA A 737 -23.66 -27.81 33.40
C ALA A 737 -24.10 -29.26 33.68
N SER A 738 -23.21 -30.20 33.36
CA SER A 738 -23.34 -31.58 33.82
C SER A 738 -23.25 -31.54 35.34
N HIS A 739 -24.40 -31.58 35.99
CA HIS A 739 -24.49 -31.95 37.39
C HIS A 739 -24.14 -33.43 37.50
N GLU A 740 -22.86 -33.73 37.72
CA GLU A 740 -22.41 -34.96 38.38
C GLU A 740 -21.56 -34.60 39.60
#